data_AF-A0A2T3FJP2-F1
#
_entry.id   AF-A0A2T3FJP2-F1
#
_cell.length_a   1.000
_cell.length_b   1.000
_cell.length_c   1.000
_cell.angle_alpha   90.00
_cell.angle_beta   90.00
_cell.angle_gamma   90.00
#
_symmetry.space_group_name_H-M   'P 1'
#
loop_
_entity.id
_entity.type
_entity.pdbx_description
1 polymer ?
#
loop_
_entity_poly.entity_id
_entity_poly.type
_entity_poly.pdbx_seq_one_letter_code
_entity_poly.pdbx_strand_id
1 'polypeptide(L)'
;MNRKITSILMSFSLIFSIVPFYNVSAIVDDSNNLDDYTAAKQEVPSDYEITTVDENGNVISLETVEQNMPDTSDDLDEKDLFVQPEEQSRARASNSSVSVVNFRTKSSSKENTEYKEDGTNRDGYTNGYYAADAAFLGYDNEVSPTKVKFMQSGVIGWVNLNEVEVLDYTSSSVQTLSKYYVKNGRLYHGISTKLSNTAYSSNLDCGVKPSYLKDNTDYYSYDGHYFYEGSTYSSYKTMLEDYKTNVRTHSVNSSNPYYNYYQYLSHRSLTTYNASQLNQAISYFSKDNSKMRNEGNAFISNQNTYGTNAMLMIGVAANESSWGSSNIAQNKNNLFGHHAYDKDPNGSANGYSSVDYSIYYHSAIFLSKGYLDPITDYRYYGAFLGDKASGIGVKYASDPYWGEKAASICWKVDNYLGGTDSKKYTIGIKDTLSNLHSVVNIKNSSNANSTTLYSTYPTSSKISNKTLAPSNFAFLILKDGKSNGYYKIQSDGSIDSTRSKIVVQSEYNYDSNYAYIPTNSITIVSNGSNSSSQLNTSNVEGQPTGKTDSEPTLYYQSNCQNVGWLNQVNEPNTTGTTGRSLNLYQLKFDLKNANPTAYLSGKIYNSKGWKTYDKINNDTVVGDESSPIQVINFSANCLTGYKLQYRVHSADIGWQSWIDEGNNAGVSGKNIQAIDFRIVKDSSITRVPGIYYSQHLSNMGWTNNLVNGNGYGNISENLEGLKIGIDNLSNYNLTIKTLNTQNKDNTYTNVTNSTVIGSTGQSLGLKMINMSLSNSNNYELKYRVYIDGNWTKWISQGNDCGSKNTGVIKDIQIKLVYVSHITSVRH
;
A
#
# COMPACT_ATOMS: atom_id res chain seq x y z
N MET A 1 72.05 -18.63 13.88
CA MET A 1 71.60 -17.95 15.11
C MET A 1 70.14 -18.38 15.32
N ASN A 2 69.72 -19.12 16.34
CA ASN A 2 70.06 -19.22 17.78
C ASN A 2 69.20 -18.29 18.67
N ARG A 3 68.53 -18.90 19.66
CA ARG A 3 67.76 -18.36 20.80
C ARG A 3 66.35 -17.75 20.63
N LYS A 4 65.38 -18.58 21.03
CA LYS A 4 64.19 -18.22 21.83
C LYS A 4 64.55 -17.36 23.07
N ILE A 5 63.56 -16.65 23.61
CA ILE A 5 63.31 -16.44 25.05
C ILE A 5 61.77 -16.24 25.22
N THR A 6 61.06 -17.14 25.92
CA THR A 6 60.60 -17.07 27.34
C THR A 6 59.64 -15.88 27.59
N SER A 7 58.36 -16.00 27.98
CA SER A 7 57.64 -16.86 28.97
C SER A 7 57.93 -16.50 30.45
N ILE A 8 57.10 -16.78 31.47
CA ILE A 8 55.76 -17.42 31.52
C ILE A 8 54.65 -16.38 31.91
N LEU A 9 54.01 -16.24 33.09
CA LEU A 9 53.87 -17.05 34.32
C LEU A 9 52.64 -16.67 35.20
N MET A 10 51.48 -17.35 35.02
CA MET A 10 50.52 -17.75 36.11
C MET A 10 49.81 -16.62 36.92
N SER A 11 48.78 -16.87 37.75
CA SER A 11 48.19 -18.09 38.35
C SER A 11 46.65 -17.97 38.51
N PHE A 12 45.84 -18.96 38.93
CA PHE A 12 45.74 -20.44 38.78
C PHE A 12 44.73 -20.94 39.84
N SER A 13 43.63 -21.59 39.45
CA SER A 13 42.91 -22.73 40.13
C SER A 13 41.46 -22.85 39.59
N LEU A 14 40.94 -23.99 39.11
CA LEU A 14 40.74 -25.35 39.70
C LEU A 14 39.57 -25.36 40.72
N ILE A 15 38.56 -26.25 40.66
CA ILE A 15 38.49 -27.66 40.18
C ILE A 15 37.14 -28.05 39.50
N PHE A 16 37.18 -29.17 38.76
CA PHE A 16 36.15 -30.08 38.17
C PHE A 16 34.75 -30.21 38.85
N SER A 17 33.71 -30.87 38.28
CA SER A 17 33.66 -32.01 37.32
C SER A 17 32.33 -32.17 36.51
N ILE A 18 32.34 -33.17 35.60
CA ILE A 18 31.22 -33.92 34.96
C ILE A 18 30.80 -33.52 33.52
N VAL A 19 30.86 -34.53 32.65
CA VAL A 19 30.45 -34.64 31.23
C VAL A 19 29.14 -35.47 31.15
N PRO A 20 28.31 -35.48 30.08
CA PRO A 20 28.73 -35.77 28.68
C PRO A 20 28.03 -34.98 27.54
N PHE A 21 28.76 -34.55 26.50
CA PHE A 21 28.87 -35.13 25.12
C PHE A 21 27.79 -34.67 24.11
N TYR A 22 28.05 -34.45 22.82
CA TYR A 22 29.29 -34.33 22.02
C TYR A 22 29.02 -33.58 20.69
N ASN A 23 30.10 -33.09 20.05
CA ASN A 23 30.36 -32.81 18.61
C ASN A 23 29.17 -32.60 17.63
N VAL A 24 29.09 -31.55 16.78
CA VAL A 24 30.11 -30.81 15.98
C VAL A 24 30.79 -31.64 14.87
N SER A 25 30.35 -31.45 13.62
CA SER A 25 31.24 -31.27 12.46
C SER A 25 30.45 -30.68 11.27
N ALA A 26 31.18 -30.22 10.25
CA ALA A 26 30.68 -29.85 8.93
C ALA A 26 31.74 -30.27 7.89
N ILE A 27 31.43 -30.04 6.60
CA ILE A 27 32.30 -30.10 5.39
C ILE A 27 32.17 -31.37 4.52
N VAL A 28 31.73 -31.12 3.27
CA VAL A 28 31.92 -31.88 2.00
C VAL A 28 31.13 -33.18 1.78
N ASP A 29 30.05 -33.03 1.01
CA ASP A 29 29.85 -33.60 -0.34
C ASP A 29 29.89 -35.13 -0.54
N ASP A 30 28.74 -35.70 -0.93
CA ASP A 30 28.68 -36.51 -2.15
C ASP A 30 27.31 -36.34 -2.84
N SER A 31 27.31 -36.68 -4.11
CA SER A 31 26.27 -36.60 -5.13
C SER A 31 25.32 -37.81 -5.15
N ASN A 32 24.32 -37.77 -6.05
CA ASN A 32 23.46 -38.89 -6.46
C ASN A 32 22.40 -39.39 -5.46
N ASN A 33 21.29 -38.65 -5.36
CA ASN A 33 20.05 -39.07 -6.02
C ASN A 33 18.99 -37.97 -5.92
N LEU A 34 18.54 -37.45 -7.07
CA LEU A 34 17.45 -36.47 -7.16
C LEU A 34 16.47 -36.80 -8.29
N ASP A 35 16.48 -38.07 -8.72
CA ASP A 35 15.59 -38.66 -9.72
C ASP A 35 14.44 -39.41 -9.03
N ASP A 36 13.47 -38.66 -8.51
CA ASP A 36 12.06 -39.06 -8.66
C ASP A 36 11.16 -37.82 -8.56
N TYR A 37 10.68 -37.38 -9.73
CA TYR A 37 9.62 -36.36 -9.85
C TYR A 37 8.52 -36.91 -10.75
N THR A 38 8.05 -38.12 -10.40
CA THR A 38 6.76 -38.63 -10.87
C THR A 38 5.66 -37.62 -10.50
N ALA A 39 5.10 -36.96 -11.52
CA ALA A 39 3.98 -36.06 -11.35
C ALA A 39 2.76 -36.88 -10.91
N ALA A 40 2.39 -36.77 -9.63
CA ALA A 40 1.29 -37.53 -9.05
C ALA A 40 -0.04 -37.11 -9.68
N LYS A 41 -0.53 -37.91 -10.64
CA LYS A 41 -1.96 -37.98 -10.92
C LYS A 41 -2.66 -38.41 -9.63
N GLN A 42 -3.60 -37.61 -9.14
CA GLN A 42 -4.55 -38.05 -8.13
C GLN A 42 -5.93 -37.47 -8.42
N GLU A 43 -6.94 -38.32 -8.32
CA GLU A 43 -8.30 -38.02 -8.75
C GLU A 43 -8.97 -37.04 -7.79
N VAL A 44 -9.67 -36.04 -8.34
CA VAL A 44 -10.46 -35.10 -7.53
C VAL A 44 -11.78 -35.78 -7.16
N PRO A 45 -12.17 -35.84 -5.86
CA PRO A 45 -13.39 -36.47 -5.39
C PRO A 45 -14.67 -36.12 -6.18
N SER A 46 -15.63 -37.05 -6.13
CA SER A 46 -16.85 -37.08 -6.96
C SER A 46 -17.97 -36.15 -6.48
N ASP A 47 -17.72 -35.35 -5.46
CA ASP A 47 -18.68 -34.60 -4.66
C ASP A 47 -18.33 -33.09 -4.55
N TYR A 48 -17.69 -32.55 -5.60
CA TYR A 48 -17.33 -31.13 -5.71
C TYR A 48 -18.10 -30.42 -6.83
N GLU A 49 -19.05 -29.56 -6.46
CA GLU A 49 -19.63 -28.56 -7.36
C GLU A 49 -18.55 -27.56 -7.79
N ILE A 50 -18.23 -27.53 -9.09
CA ILE A 50 -17.47 -26.43 -9.69
C ILE A 50 -18.44 -25.28 -9.93
N THR A 51 -18.01 -24.04 -9.70
CA THR A 51 -18.81 -22.83 -9.92
C THR A 51 -18.08 -21.84 -10.82
N THR A 52 -18.84 -21.02 -11.54
CA THR A 52 -18.31 -19.88 -12.31
C THR A 52 -19.12 -18.62 -12.00
N VAL A 53 -18.68 -17.49 -12.54
CA VAL A 53 -19.25 -16.16 -12.28
C VAL A 53 -19.73 -15.56 -13.60
N ASP A 54 -21.00 -15.17 -13.67
CA ASP A 54 -21.57 -14.53 -14.86
C ASP A 54 -21.07 -13.07 -15.04
N GLU A 55 -21.49 -12.42 -16.14
CA GLU A 55 -21.15 -11.03 -16.41
C GLU A 55 -21.67 -10.03 -15.35
N ASN A 56 -22.62 -10.43 -14.50
CA ASN A 56 -23.24 -9.63 -13.44
C ASN A 56 -22.63 -9.88 -12.04
N GLY A 57 -21.82 -10.93 -11.86
CA GLY A 57 -21.25 -11.32 -10.55
C GLY A 57 -21.95 -12.49 -9.85
N ASN A 58 -22.93 -13.12 -10.49
CA ASN A 58 -23.68 -14.25 -9.93
C ASN A 58 -22.85 -15.54 -9.95
N VAL A 59 -22.75 -16.18 -8.79
CA VAL A 59 -22.25 -17.57 -8.67
C VAL A 59 -23.30 -18.53 -9.24
N ILE A 60 -22.89 -19.33 -10.21
CA ILE A 60 -23.69 -20.41 -10.82
C ILE A 60 -22.85 -21.70 -10.82
N SER A 61 -23.45 -22.86 -10.54
CA SER A 61 -22.74 -24.15 -10.67
C SER A 61 -22.46 -24.42 -12.15
N LEU A 62 -21.40 -25.17 -12.45
CA LEU A 62 -21.04 -25.51 -13.83
C LEU A 62 -22.17 -26.31 -14.49
N GLU A 63 -22.82 -27.21 -13.73
CA GLU A 63 -24.05 -27.90 -14.13
C GLU A 63 -25.20 -26.92 -14.43
N THR A 64 -25.34 -25.81 -13.69
CA THR A 64 -26.33 -24.76 -14.00
C THR A 64 -26.03 -24.07 -15.33
N VAL A 65 -24.75 -23.90 -15.69
CA VAL A 65 -24.35 -23.36 -17.01
C VAL A 65 -24.68 -24.36 -18.12
N GLU A 66 -24.48 -25.65 -17.87
CA GLU A 66 -24.76 -26.73 -18.82
C GLU A 66 -26.27 -26.94 -19.00
N GLN A 67 -27.06 -26.89 -17.92
CA GLN A 67 -28.54 -26.99 -17.94
C GLN A 67 -29.29 -25.78 -18.51
N ASN A 68 -28.68 -24.60 -18.54
CA ASN A 68 -29.30 -23.39 -19.13
C ASN A 68 -28.83 -23.12 -20.58
N MET A 69 -28.07 -24.05 -21.18
CA MET A 69 -28.00 -24.12 -22.64
C MET A 69 -29.33 -24.67 -23.18
N PRO A 70 -29.79 -24.27 -24.38
CA PRO A 70 -31.06 -24.75 -24.92
C PRO A 70 -31.03 -26.28 -25.09
N ASP A 71 -31.95 -26.93 -24.39
CA ASP A 71 -32.01 -28.39 -24.29
C ASP A 71 -32.53 -29.04 -25.59
N THR A 72 -31.82 -30.07 -26.04
CA THR A 72 -32.30 -31.04 -27.03
C THR A 72 -31.91 -32.45 -26.60
N SER A 73 -32.22 -32.80 -25.35
CA SER A 73 -32.26 -34.16 -24.82
C SER A 73 -33.70 -34.68 -24.68
N ASP A 74 -34.54 -34.40 -25.68
CA ASP A 74 -35.70 -35.27 -25.98
C ASP A 74 -35.18 -36.56 -26.62
N ASP A 75 -35.64 -37.71 -26.10
CA ASP A 75 -35.26 -39.10 -26.41
C ASP A 75 -34.63 -39.36 -27.80
N LEU A 76 -33.30 -39.53 -27.83
CA LEU A 76 -32.60 -40.38 -28.81
C LEU A 76 -31.54 -41.24 -28.10
N ASP A 77 -31.44 -42.50 -28.52
CA ASP A 77 -30.77 -43.61 -27.82
C ASP A 77 -29.31 -43.35 -27.39
N GLU A 78 -28.85 -44.11 -26.38
CA GLU A 78 -27.42 -44.38 -26.04
C GLU A 78 -26.64 -45.12 -27.19
N LYS A 79 -27.07 -44.95 -28.43
CA LYS A 79 -26.54 -45.59 -29.64
C LYS A 79 -26.51 -44.65 -30.84
N ASP A 80 -25.88 -43.49 -30.68
CA ASP A 80 -25.11 -42.96 -31.80
C ASP A 80 -23.74 -42.41 -31.37
N LEU A 81 -22.71 -43.10 -31.86
CA LEU A 81 -21.46 -42.50 -32.31
C LEU A 81 -20.54 -41.86 -31.25
N PHE A 82 -20.11 -42.70 -30.30
CA PHE A 82 -18.66 -42.88 -30.15
C PHE A 82 -18.11 -43.46 -31.47
N VAL A 83 -17.84 -42.59 -32.46
CA VAL A 83 -17.19 -43.00 -33.71
C VAL A 83 -15.76 -43.44 -33.37
N GLN A 84 -15.49 -44.75 -33.29
CA GLN A 84 -14.18 -45.21 -33.76
C GLN A 84 -14.13 -44.79 -35.23
N PRO A 85 -13.20 -43.90 -35.63
CA PRO A 85 -13.33 -43.14 -36.87
C PRO A 85 -13.55 -44.07 -38.07
N GLU A 86 -14.80 -44.09 -38.58
CA GLU A 86 -15.05 -44.67 -39.89
C GLU A 86 -14.17 -43.93 -40.90
N GLU A 87 -13.53 -44.67 -41.79
CA GLU A 87 -12.61 -44.11 -42.80
C GLU A 87 -13.34 -43.37 -43.94
N GLN A 88 -14.39 -42.62 -43.62
CA GLN A 88 -14.78 -41.48 -44.44
C GLN A 88 -13.65 -40.45 -44.35
N SER A 89 -12.82 -40.44 -45.39
CA SER A 89 -11.59 -39.65 -45.50
C SER A 89 -11.85 -38.15 -45.59
N ARG A 90 -12.26 -37.54 -44.48
CA ARG A 90 -12.18 -36.09 -44.28
C ARG A 90 -10.72 -35.70 -44.49
N ALA A 91 -10.44 -34.95 -45.55
CA ALA A 91 -9.09 -34.51 -45.87
C ALA A 91 -8.54 -33.72 -44.66
N ARG A 92 -7.50 -34.25 -44.03
CA ARG A 92 -6.82 -33.59 -42.91
C ARG A 92 -6.38 -32.20 -43.38
N ALA A 93 -6.47 -31.21 -42.48
CA ALA A 93 -5.92 -29.88 -42.76
C ALA A 93 -4.44 -29.99 -43.20
N SER A 94 -4.02 -29.01 -43.99
CA SER A 94 -2.63 -28.76 -44.37
C SER A 94 -2.11 -27.53 -43.65
N ASN A 95 -0.80 -27.27 -43.67
CA ASN A 95 -0.27 -26.03 -43.09
C ASN A 95 -0.75 -24.77 -43.84
N SER A 96 -1.21 -24.92 -45.08
CA SER A 96 -1.85 -23.83 -45.85
C SER A 96 -3.32 -23.58 -45.49
N SER A 97 -3.98 -24.50 -44.76
CA SER A 97 -5.39 -24.39 -44.39
C SER A 97 -5.67 -23.25 -43.40
N VAL A 98 -6.91 -22.75 -43.46
CA VAL A 98 -7.47 -21.72 -42.57
C VAL A 98 -8.32 -22.44 -41.53
N SER A 99 -7.68 -22.77 -40.41
CA SER A 99 -8.20 -23.73 -39.44
C SER A 99 -8.08 -23.18 -38.01
N VAL A 100 -8.82 -23.80 -37.09
CA VAL A 100 -8.77 -23.56 -35.65
C VAL A 100 -8.30 -24.84 -34.95
N VAL A 101 -7.50 -24.70 -33.89
CA VAL A 101 -7.21 -25.81 -32.98
C VAL A 101 -8.23 -25.78 -31.84
N ASN A 102 -8.97 -26.87 -31.69
CA ASN A 102 -9.99 -27.07 -30.67
C ASN A 102 -9.39 -27.87 -29.49
N PHE A 103 -9.30 -27.23 -28.32
CA PHE A 103 -8.85 -27.80 -27.06
C PHE A 103 -10.00 -28.39 -26.22
N ARG A 104 -11.27 -28.21 -26.61
CA ARG A 104 -12.45 -28.76 -25.91
C ARG A 104 -12.68 -30.24 -26.26
N THR A 105 -11.64 -31.05 -26.12
CA THR A 105 -11.60 -32.49 -26.43
C THR A 105 -11.77 -33.39 -25.20
N LYS A 106 -11.47 -32.89 -24.00
CA LYS A 106 -11.53 -33.65 -22.74
C LYS A 106 -12.97 -33.86 -22.27
N SER A 107 -13.21 -34.99 -21.60
CA SER A 107 -14.50 -35.35 -20.98
C SER A 107 -14.70 -34.72 -19.60
N SER A 108 -13.66 -34.16 -18.98
CA SER A 108 -13.75 -33.47 -17.69
C SER A 108 -13.04 -32.12 -17.67
N SER A 109 -13.64 -31.13 -17.00
CA SER A 109 -13.01 -29.83 -16.70
C SER A 109 -11.82 -29.93 -15.75
N LYS A 110 -11.66 -31.08 -15.08
CA LYS A 110 -10.53 -31.42 -14.21
C LYS A 110 -9.26 -31.79 -15.01
N GLU A 111 -9.36 -32.03 -16.32
CA GLU A 111 -8.22 -32.40 -17.18
C GLU A 111 -7.64 -31.19 -17.93
N ASN A 112 -6.31 -31.05 -17.90
CA ASN A 112 -5.58 -30.06 -18.67
C ASN A 112 -4.95 -30.70 -19.93
N THR A 113 -4.63 -29.85 -20.90
CA THR A 113 -3.86 -30.20 -22.09
C THR A 113 -2.46 -29.58 -21.97
N GLU A 114 -1.44 -30.42 -21.92
CA GLU A 114 -0.03 -30.02 -21.82
C GLU A 114 0.55 -29.67 -23.21
N TYR A 115 1.45 -28.68 -23.25
CA TYR A 115 2.14 -28.23 -24.44
C TYR A 115 3.59 -27.82 -24.16
N LYS A 116 4.39 -27.71 -25.22
CA LYS A 116 5.73 -27.11 -25.19
C LYS A 116 5.69 -25.73 -25.85
N GLU A 117 6.14 -24.69 -25.15
CA GLU A 117 6.30 -23.36 -25.74
C GLU A 117 7.31 -23.40 -26.90
N ASP A 118 6.95 -22.80 -28.02
CA ASP A 118 7.79 -22.72 -29.22
C ASP A 118 9.08 -21.93 -28.95
N GLY A 119 10.17 -22.28 -29.64
CA GLY A 119 11.49 -21.66 -29.45
C GLY A 119 12.20 -21.96 -28.11
N THR A 120 11.46 -22.15 -27.01
CA THR A 120 12.02 -22.31 -25.65
C THR A 120 11.97 -23.74 -25.12
N ASN A 121 11.00 -24.55 -25.58
CA ASN A 121 10.69 -25.89 -25.09
C ASN A 121 10.31 -25.94 -23.58
N ARG A 122 9.88 -24.81 -22.99
CA ARG A 122 9.30 -24.77 -21.64
C ARG A 122 7.94 -25.47 -21.60
N ASP A 123 7.66 -26.18 -20.52
CA ASP A 123 6.36 -26.83 -20.28
C ASP A 123 5.29 -25.80 -19.93
N GLY A 124 4.12 -25.92 -20.55
CA GLY A 124 2.94 -25.11 -20.30
C GLY A 124 1.67 -25.95 -20.43
N TYR A 125 0.57 -25.44 -19.88
CA TYR A 125 -0.71 -26.16 -19.83
C TYR A 125 -1.88 -25.19 -20.02
N THR A 126 -2.91 -25.66 -20.70
CA THR A 126 -4.20 -24.96 -20.91
C THR A 126 -5.36 -25.92 -20.66
N ASN A 127 -6.60 -25.44 -20.67
CA ASN A 127 -7.78 -26.28 -20.41
C ASN A 127 -8.99 -25.82 -21.25
N GLY A 128 -9.47 -26.73 -22.10
CA GLY A 128 -10.47 -26.45 -23.13
C GLY A 128 -11.85 -26.03 -22.63
N TYR A 129 -12.19 -26.28 -21.36
CA TYR A 129 -13.47 -25.83 -20.79
C TYR A 129 -13.50 -24.31 -20.57
N TYR A 130 -12.34 -23.68 -20.34
CA TYR A 130 -12.26 -22.23 -20.14
C TYR A 130 -12.06 -21.45 -21.44
N ALA A 131 -11.42 -22.06 -22.45
CA ALA A 131 -11.39 -21.58 -23.83
C ALA A 131 -11.11 -22.74 -24.79
N ALA A 132 -11.98 -22.91 -25.78
CA ALA A 132 -11.91 -24.00 -26.74
C ALA A 132 -10.95 -23.72 -27.90
N ASP A 133 -10.86 -22.48 -28.41
CA ASP A 133 -10.11 -22.18 -29.63
C ASP A 133 -8.70 -21.61 -29.42
N ALA A 134 -7.87 -21.89 -30.43
CA ALA A 134 -6.56 -21.31 -30.65
C ALA A 134 -6.28 -21.21 -32.16
N ALA A 135 -5.47 -20.24 -32.59
CA ALA A 135 -5.06 -20.11 -33.99
C ALA A 135 -4.24 -21.34 -34.45
N PHE A 136 -4.59 -21.94 -35.60
CA PHE A 136 -3.78 -22.99 -36.22
C PHE A 136 -2.58 -22.41 -36.99
N LEU A 137 -1.36 -22.77 -36.55
CA LEU A 137 -0.11 -22.29 -37.14
C LEU A 137 0.63 -23.35 -37.98
N GLY A 138 0.05 -24.53 -38.15
CA GLY A 138 0.64 -25.66 -38.90
C GLY A 138 1.01 -26.85 -38.01
N TYR A 139 1.29 -27.99 -38.63
CA TYR A 139 1.79 -29.20 -38.01
C TYR A 139 3.32 -29.29 -38.03
N ASP A 140 3.87 -30.22 -37.24
CA ASP A 140 5.30 -30.54 -37.19
C ASP A 140 5.82 -31.11 -38.53
N ASN A 141 4.98 -31.85 -39.26
CA ASN A 141 5.27 -32.29 -40.61
C ASN A 141 3.96 -32.52 -41.42
N GLU A 142 4.02 -32.31 -42.75
CA GLU A 142 2.85 -32.35 -43.64
C GLU A 142 2.41 -33.77 -44.06
N VAL A 143 3.12 -34.83 -43.68
CA VAL A 143 2.80 -36.20 -44.10
C VAL A 143 2.10 -36.97 -42.98
N SER A 144 2.80 -37.17 -41.87
CA SER A 144 2.37 -37.93 -40.69
C SER A 144 2.56 -37.07 -39.43
N PRO A 145 1.76 -36.01 -39.25
CA PRO A 145 1.91 -35.07 -38.13
C PRO A 145 1.73 -35.74 -36.78
N THR A 146 2.58 -35.37 -35.83
CA THR A 146 2.51 -35.80 -34.43
C THR A 146 2.06 -34.66 -33.51
N LYS A 147 2.25 -33.40 -33.93
CA LYS A 147 1.95 -32.20 -33.15
C LYS A 147 1.37 -31.10 -34.01
N VAL A 148 0.58 -30.23 -33.40
CA VAL A 148 0.09 -28.99 -34.00
C VAL A 148 0.65 -27.78 -33.25
N LYS A 149 1.09 -26.79 -34.01
CA LYS A 149 1.52 -25.48 -33.53
C LYS A 149 0.30 -24.57 -33.43
N PHE A 150 0.16 -23.89 -32.30
CA PHE A 150 -0.98 -23.03 -32.02
C PHE A 150 -0.57 -21.69 -31.40
N MET A 151 -1.48 -20.71 -31.40
CA MET A 151 -1.43 -19.56 -30.49
C MET A 151 -2.73 -19.41 -29.71
N GLN A 152 -2.63 -19.27 -28.38
CA GLN A 152 -3.74 -19.04 -27.45
C GLN A 152 -3.26 -18.17 -26.29
N SER A 153 -3.98 -17.09 -25.96
CA SER A 153 -3.63 -16.17 -24.84
C SER A 153 -2.14 -15.80 -24.82
N GLY A 154 -1.66 -15.23 -25.93
CA GLY A 154 -0.28 -14.78 -26.10
C GLY A 154 0.75 -15.86 -26.40
N VAL A 155 0.61 -17.08 -25.86
CA VAL A 155 1.63 -18.14 -26.02
C VAL A 155 1.61 -18.74 -27.43
N ILE A 156 2.78 -19.06 -27.97
CA ILE A 156 2.93 -19.96 -29.12
C ILE A 156 3.39 -21.31 -28.58
N GLY A 157 2.65 -22.37 -28.90
CA GLY A 157 2.91 -23.71 -28.34
C GLY A 157 2.80 -24.83 -29.36
N TRP A 158 3.36 -25.97 -29.00
CA TRP A 158 3.25 -27.26 -29.66
C TRP A 158 2.53 -28.24 -28.75
N VAL A 159 1.36 -28.72 -29.19
CA VAL A 159 0.55 -29.73 -28.50
C VAL A 159 0.51 -31.02 -29.33
N ASN A 160 0.43 -32.18 -28.68
CA ASN A 160 0.32 -33.46 -29.38
C ASN A 160 -1.03 -33.56 -30.11
N LEU A 161 -1.04 -34.08 -31.33
CA LEU A 161 -2.23 -34.09 -32.19
C LEU A 161 -3.35 -35.01 -31.68
N ASN A 162 -3.07 -35.92 -30.76
CA ASN A 162 -4.08 -36.77 -30.11
C ASN A 162 -4.79 -36.08 -28.92
N GLU A 163 -4.32 -34.91 -28.49
CA GLU A 163 -4.90 -34.18 -27.34
C GLU A 163 -5.90 -33.09 -27.77
N VAL A 164 -5.91 -32.73 -29.06
CA VAL A 164 -6.68 -31.62 -29.63
C VAL A 164 -7.29 -32.01 -30.99
N GLU A 165 -8.33 -31.31 -31.41
CA GLU A 165 -8.90 -31.44 -32.75
C GLU A 165 -8.46 -30.24 -33.62
N VAL A 166 -8.35 -30.42 -34.94
CA VAL A 166 -8.11 -29.31 -35.89
C VAL A 166 -9.26 -29.26 -36.89
N LEU A 167 -9.99 -28.14 -36.88
CA LEU A 167 -11.17 -27.92 -37.72
C LEU A 167 -10.88 -26.84 -38.76
N ASP A 168 -11.36 -27.02 -39.99
CA ASP A 168 -11.41 -25.91 -40.96
C ASP A 168 -12.42 -24.85 -40.48
N TYR A 169 -12.09 -23.56 -40.72
CA TYR A 169 -12.95 -22.44 -40.34
C TYR A 169 -14.38 -22.55 -40.88
N THR A 170 -14.56 -23.15 -42.07
CA THR A 170 -15.87 -23.32 -42.71
C THR A 170 -16.62 -24.58 -42.30
N SER A 171 -16.08 -25.36 -41.36
CA SER A 171 -16.77 -26.53 -40.78
C SER A 171 -18.01 -26.11 -40.00
N SER A 172 -19.11 -26.86 -40.12
CA SER A 172 -20.33 -26.65 -39.33
C SER A 172 -20.10 -26.81 -37.81
N SER A 173 -19.02 -27.48 -37.40
CA SER A 173 -18.58 -27.55 -36.00
C SER A 173 -18.00 -26.23 -35.46
N VAL A 174 -17.74 -25.23 -36.31
CA VAL A 174 -17.12 -23.94 -35.96
C VAL A 174 -18.15 -22.82 -36.15
N GLN A 175 -19.08 -22.72 -35.19
CA GLN A 175 -20.09 -21.66 -35.15
C GLN A 175 -19.60 -20.40 -34.38
N THR A 176 -18.80 -20.57 -33.32
CA THR A 176 -18.20 -19.44 -32.56
C THR A 176 -16.70 -19.64 -32.31
N LEU A 177 -15.93 -18.59 -32.62
CA LEU A 177 -14.52 -18.41 -32.31
C LEU A 177 -14.37 -17.19 -31.40
N SER A 178 -13.44 -17.23 -30.45
CA SER A 178 -13.15 -16.11 -29.53
C SER A 178 -12.72 -14.87 -30.31
N LYS A 179 -13.32 -13.71 -29.99
CA LYS A 179 -13.10 -12.43 -30.66
C LYS A 179 -13.18 -11.28 -29.67
N TYR A 180 -12.39 -10.26 -29.94
CA TYR A 180 -12.54 -8.97 -29.29
C TYR A 180 -13.61 -8.16 -30.03
N TYR A 181 -14.41 -7.37 -29.32
CA TYR A 181 -15.41 -6.49 -29.92
C TYR A 181 -15.54 -5.19 -29.13
N VAL A 182 -15.92 -4.11 -29.81
CA VAL A 182 -16.05 -2.79 -29.17
C VAL A 182 -17.53 -2.44 -28.96
N LYS A 183 -17.89 -2.10 -27.72
CA LYS A 183 -19.25 -1.71 -27.33
C LYS A 183 -19.17 -0.52 -26.37
N ASN A 184 -19.97 0.52 -26.61
CA ASN A 184 -20.06 1.71 -25.75
C ASN A 184 -18.69 2.36 -25.40
N GLY A 185 -17.75 2.43 -26.36
CA GLY A 185 -16.41 2.99 -26.11
C GLY A 185 -15.45 2.10 -25.31
N ARG A 186 -15.83 0.85 -25.01
CA ARG A 186 -14.99 -0.15 -24.32
C ARG A 186 -14.69 -1.34 -25.22
N LEU A 187 -13.54 -1.95 -24.98
CA LEU A 187 -13.12 -3.19 -25.61
C LEU A 187 -13.52 -4.38 -24.72
N TYR A 188 -14.15 -5.37 -25.32
CA TYR A 188 -14.51 -6.62 -24.67
C TYR A 188 -13.87 -7.81 -25.38
N HIS A 189 -13.61 -8.90 -24.66
CA HIS A 189 -13.25 -10.20 -25.23
C HIS A 189 -14.40 -11.19 -25.01
N GLY A 190 -15.01 -11.66 -26.10
CA GLY A 190 -15.97 -12.76 -26.08
C GLY A 190 -15.25 -14.09 -26.25
N ILE A 191 -15.38 -14.99 -25.28
CA ILE A 191 -14.65 -16.26 -25.22
C ILE A 191 -15.57 -17.43 -25.66
N SER A 192 -15.07 -18.24 -26.59
CA SER A 192 -15.68 -19.51 -27.01
C SER A 192 -15.18 -20.65 -26.14
N THR A 193 -16.07 -21.31 -25.39
CA THR A 193 -15.78 -22.50 -24.56
C THR A 193 -16.17 -23.81 -25.24
N LYS A 194 -16.87 -23.74 -26.38
CA LYS A 194 -17.26 -24.88 -27.23
C LYS A 194 -17.59 -24.34 -28.63
N LEU A 195 -16.85 -24.76 -29.65
CA LEU A 195 -16.89 -24.10 -30.98
C LEU A 195 -18.24 -24.28 -31.70
N SER A 196 -19.01 -25.31 -31.34
CA SER A 196 -20.36 -25.55 -31.85
C SER A 196 -21.42 -24.57 -31.30
N ASN A 197 -21.10 -23.75 -30.29
CA ASN A 197 -22.04 -22.77 -29.75
C ASN A 197 -22.20 -21.57 -30.70
N THR A 198 -23.32 -20.86 -30.62
CA THR A 198 -23.64 -19.69 -31.45
C THR A 198 -23.42 -18.34 -30.74
N ALA A 199 -22.96 -18.37 -29.49
CA ALA A 199 -22.69 -17.21 -28.64
C ALA A 199 -21.53 -17.48 -27.67
N TYR A 200 -20.92 -16.40 -27.16
CA TYR A 200 -19.86 -16.48 -26.15
C TYR A 200 -20.41 -16.91 -24.79
N SER A 201 -19.64 -17.73 -24.06
CA SER A 201 -19.98 -18.13 -22.69
C SER A 201 -19.34 -17.25 -21.61
N SER A 202 -18.50 -16.29 -22.01
CA SER A 202 -17.97 -15.25 -21.12
C SER A 202 -17.58 -14.01 -21.92
N ASN A 203 -17.87 -12.83 -21.37
CA ASN A 203 -17.54 -11.51 -21.94
C ASN A 203 -16.69 -10.75 -20.93
N LEU A 204 -15.42 -10.50 -21.24
CA LEU A 204 -14.48 -9.82 -20.33
C LEU A 204 -14.32 -8.34 -20.71
N ASP A 205 -14.34 -7.42 -19.74
CA ASP A 205 -14.05 -6.00 -19.95
C ASP A 205 -12.54 -5.80 -20.00
N CYS A 206 -11.99 -5.58 -21.20
CA CYS A 206 -10.56 -5.39 -21.40
C CYS A 206 -10.12 -3.94 -21.14
N GLY A 207 -11.07 -3.00 -21.07
CA GLY A 207 -10.84 -1.59 -20.76
C GLY A 207 -11.44 -0.59 -21.75
N VAL A 208 -11.09 0.68 -21.57
CA VAL A 208 -11.43 1.76 -22.53
C VAL A 208 -10.76 1.47 -23.88
N LYS A 209 -11.52 1.55 -24.98
CA LYS A 209 -11.01 1.21 -26.31
C LYS A 209 -9.83 2.11 -26.73
N PRO A 210 -8.84 1.56 -27.46
CA PRO A 210 -7.90 2.38 -28.22
C PRO A 210 -8.59 3.15 -29.35
N SER A 211 -8.05 4.30 -29.73
CA SER A 211 -8.62 5.16 -30.79
C SER A 211 -8.60 4.55 -32.20
N TYR A 212 -7.80 3.51 -32.41
CA TYR A 212 -7.75 2.75 -33.67
C TYR A 212 -8.83 1.66 -33.79
N LEU A 213 -9.61 1.38 -32.73
CA LEU A 213 -10.73 0.43 -32.80
C LEU A 213 -12.08 1.15 -32.97
N LYS A 214 -12.86 0.66 -33.93
CA LYS A 214 -14.19 1.17 -34.31
C LYS A 214 -15.25 0.60 -33.37
N ASP A 215 -16.29 1.36 -33.05
CA ASP A 215 -17.42 0.83 -32.28
C ASP A 215 -18.22 -0.20 -33.09
N ASN A 216 -18.90 -1.13 -32.40
CA ASN A 216 -19.76 -2.15 -32.99
C ASN A 216 -19.05 -3.01 -34.06
N THR A 217 -17.75 -3.24 -33.86
CA THR A 217 -16.86 -3.95 -34.80
C THR A 217 -16.15 -5.07 -34.06
N ASP A 218 -16.12 -6.26 -34.68
CA ASP A 218 -15.39 -7.44 -34.22
C ASP A 218 -13.93 -7.41 -34.67
N TYR A 219 -13.06 -8.07 -33.90
CA TYR A 219 -11.64 -8.21 -34.16
C TYR A 219 -11.14 -9.59 -33.72
N TYR A 220 -10.37 -10.27 -34.58
CA TYR A 220 -9.60 -11.44 -34.16
C TYR A 220 -8.27 -11.04 -33.53
N SER A 221 -7.90 -11.73 -32.45
CA SER A 221 -6.58 -11.69 -31.81
C SER A 221 -6.46 -12.84 -30.81
N TYR A 222 -5.47 -13.73 -30.95
CA TYR A 222 -5.13 -14.71 -29.90
C TYR A 222 -3.88 -14.30 -29.08
N ASP A 223 -3.27 -13.16 -29.41
CA ASP A 223 -2.26 -12.51 -28.56
C ASP A 223 -2.83 -11.43 -27.63
N GLY A 224 -4.06 -10.94 -27.87
CA GLY A 224 -4.67 -9.86 -27.10
C GLY A 224 -3.99 -8.49 -27.30
N HIS A 225 -3.10 -8.38 -28.28
CA HIS A 225 -2.23 -7.21 -28.49
C HIS A 225 -2.38 -6.59 -29.88
N TYR A 226 -2.62 -7.41 -30.90
CA TYR A 226 -2.74 -7.00 -32.30
C TYR A 226 -4.07 -7.48 -32.87
N PHE A 227 -4.86 -6.55 -33.41
CA PHE A 227 -6.24 -6.80 -33.80
C PHE A 227 -6.43 -6.81 -35.33
N TYR A 228 -7.15 -7.82 -35.83
CA TYR A 228 -7.48 -7.98 -37.25
C TYR A 228 -8.98 -7.78 -37.42
N GLU A 229 -9.37 -6.74 -38.17
CA GLU A 229 -10.75 -6.27 -38.25
C GLU A 229 -11.67 -7.25 -38.98
N GLY A 230 -12.84 -7.50 -38.38
CA GLY A 230 -13.92 -8.31 -38.94
C GLY A 230 -14.01 -9.71 -38.33
N SER A 231 -15.19 -10.31 -38.51
CA SER A 231 -15.57 -11.63 -37.98
C SER A 231 -15.72 -12.69 -39.08
N THR A 232 -14.96 -12.54 -40.18
CA THR A 232 -15.05 -13.34 -41.42
C THR A 232 -13.89 -14.32 -41.60
N TYR A 233 -14.07 -15.28 -42.51
CA TYR A 233 -12.99 -16.16 -43.00
C TYR A 233 -11.76 -15.37 -43.47
N SER A 234 -11.96 -14.29 -44.24
CA SER A 234 -10.87 -13.48 -44.81
C SER A 234 -10.05 -12.79 -43.72
N SER A 235 -10.70 -12.17 -42.74
CA SER A 235 -10.04 -11.53 -41.60
C SER A 235 -9.32 -12.54 -40.69
N TYR A 236 -9.90 -13.72 -40.47
CA TYR A 236 -9.24 -14.80 -39.73
C TYR A 236 -8.02 -15.36 -40.48
N LYS A 237 -8.14 -15.57 -41.80
CA LYS A 237 -7.05 -16.00 -42.67
C LYS A 237 -5.88 -15.02 -42.60
N THR A 238 -6.13 -13.71 -42.72
CA THR A 238 -5.09 -12.68 -42.67
C THR A 238 -4.34 -12.69 -41.33
N MET A 239 -5.04 -12.89 -40.21
CA MET A 239 -4.38 -13.11 -38.91
C MET A 239 -3.49 -14.36 -38.93
N LEU A 240 -3.97 -15.49 -39.45
CA LEU A 240 -3.17 -16.72 -39.52
C LEU A 240 -1.92 -16.57 -40.41
N GLU A 241 -2.01 -15.81 -41.51
CA GLU A 241 -0.86 -15.57 -42.41
C GLU A 241 0.24 -14.74 -41.72
N ASP A 242 -0.13 -13.67 -41.02
CA ASP A 242 0.78 -12.88 -40.16
C ASP A 242 1.34 -13.72 -39.00
N TYR A 243 0.49 -14.51 -38.34
CA TYR A 243 0.88 -15.34 -37.19
C TYR A 243 1.86 -16.46 -37.60
N LYS A 244 1.60 -17.17 -38.70
CA LYS A 244 2.48 -18.23 -39.25
C LYS A 244 3.86 -17.70 -39.66
N THR A 245 3.97 -16.40 -39.95
CA THR A 245 5.22 -15.73 -40.35
C THR A 245 5.85 -14.88 -39.23
N ASN A 246 5.26 -14.85 -38.03
CA ASN A 246 5.70 -14.07 -36.87
C ASN A 246 5.76 -12.53 -37.10
N VAL A 247 4.88 -12.01 -37.97
CA VAL A 247 4.68 -10.58 -38.17
C VAL A 247 3.30 -10.14 -37.69
N ARG A 248 3.00 -8.84 -37.74
CA ARG A 248 1.70 -8.23 -37.40
C ARG A 248 1.29 -7.13 -38.39
N THR A 249 1.87 -7.16 -39.59
CA THR A 249 1.77 -6.16 -40.64
C THR A 249 0.35 -5.80 -41.08
N HIS A 250 -0.59 -6.74 -41.02
CA HIS A 250 -1.98 -6.54 -41.43
C HIS A 250 -2.93 -6.22 -40.26
N SER A 251 -2.44 -6.20 -39.02
CA SER A 251 -3.23 -5.76 -37.87
C SER A 251 -3.45 -4.24 -37.89
N VAL A 252 -4.60 -3.77 -37.40
CA VAL A 252 -4.99 -2.35 -37.39
C VAL A 252 -4.11 -1.47 -36.50
N ASN A 253 -3.26 -2.09 -35.68
CA ASN A 253 -2.37 -1.46 -34.71
C ASN A 253 -0.94 -2.05 -34.73
N SER A 254 -0.47 -2.47 -35.90
CA SER A 254 0.83 -3.12 -36.14
C SER A 254 2.05 -2.41 -35.52
N SER A 255 2.02 -1.09 -35.35
CA SER A 255 3.07 -0.28 -34.72
C SER A 255 2.75 0.23 -33.31
N ASN A 256 1.59 -0.15 -32.74
CA ASN A 256 1.08 0.33 -31.45
C ASN A 256 0.27 -0.76 -30.72
N PRO A 257 0.94 -1.82 -30.22
CA PRO A 257 0.28 -2.97 -29.61
C PRO A 257 -0.51 -2.59 -28.36
N TYR A 258 -1.64 -3.27 -28.17
CA TYR A 258 -2.51 -3.10 -27.03
C TYR A 258 -2.06 -3.96 -25.85
N TYR A 259 -2.15 -3.42 -24.63
CA TYR A 259 -2.00 -4.20 -23.41
C TYR A 259 -3.10 -3.76 -22.43
N ASN A 260 -3.93 -4.71 -21.99
CA ASN A 260 -4.97 -4.49 -20.99
C ASN A 260 -4.31 -4.01 -19.69
N TYR A 261 -4.64 -2.79 -19.26
CA TYR A 261 -3.88 -2.08 -18.21
C TYR A 261 -3.75 -2.89 -16.92
N TYR A 262 -4.84 -3.45 -16.40
CA TYR A 262 -4.80 -4.21 -15.14
C TYR A 262 -4.16 -5.60 -15.29
N GLN A 263 -4.23 -6.21 -16.47
CA GLN A 263 -3.61 -7.50 -16.74
C GLN A 263 -2.08 -7.41 -16.75
N TYR A 264 -1.53 -6.30 -17.25
CA TYR A 264 -0.09 -6.04 -17.36
C TYR A 264 0.44 -5.01 -16.34
N LEU A 265 -0.39 -4.59 -15.38
CA LEU A 265 0.05 -3.79 -14.24
C LEU A 265 0.81 -4.68 -13.25
N SER A 266 2.03 -4.29 -12.88
CA SER A 266 2.79 -5.00 -11.84
C SER A 266 2.11 -4.91 -10.48
N HIS A 267 2.06 -6.01 -9.73
CA HIS A 267 1.72 -6.03 -8.31
C HIS A 267 2.64 -5.15 -7.46
N ARG A 268 3.83 -4.77 -7.94
CA ARG A 268 4.67 -3.73 -7.29
C ARG A 268 4.15 -2.30 -7.52
N SER A 269 2.88 -2.12 -7.87
CA SER A 269 2.18 -0.82 -7.90
C SER A 269 1.37 -0.57 -6.61
N LEU A 270 0.73 0.60 -6.51
CA LEU A 270 -0.21 0.97 -5.45
C LEU A 270 -1.51 1.47 -6.08
N THR A 271 -2.66 0.87 -5.77
CA THR A 271 -3.96 1.42 -6.20
C THR A 271 -4.20 2.80 -5.58
N THR A 272 -4.96 3.70 -6.24
CA THR A 272 -5.40 5.00 -5.66
C THR A 272 -6.52 4.88 -4.65
N TYR A 273 -7.27 3.78 -4.63
CA TYR A 273 -8.44 3.66 -3.77
C TYR A 273 -8.06 3.30 -2.34
N ASN A 274 -8.67 3.99 -1.38
CA ASN A 274 -8.52 3.68 0.03
C ASN A 274 -9.44 2.51 0.45
N ALA A 275 -9.19 1.96 1.65
CA ALA A 275 -9.94 0.81 2.17
C ALA A 275 -11.47 1.01 2.22
N SER A 276 -11.96 2.25 2.43
CA SER A 276 -13.40 2.55 2.46
C SER A 276 -14.02 2.48 1.06
N GLN A 277 -13.33 3.01 0.04
CA GLN A 277 -13.75 2.94 -1.36
C GLN A 277 -13.76 1.49 -1.86
N LEU A 278 -12.72 0.72 -1.55
CA LEU A 278 -12.67 -0.71 -1.88
C LEU A 278 -13.78 -1.51 -1.17
N ASN A 279 -14.05 -1.22 0.10
CA ASN A 279 -15.18 -1.81 0.83
C ASN A 279 -16.54 -1.47 0.22
N GLN A 280 -16.73 -0.23 -0.27
CA GLN A 280 -17.94 0.18 -0.97
C GLN A 280 -18.13 -0.64 -2.27
N ALA A 281 -17.09 -0.75 -3.10
CA ALA A 281 -17.17 -1.51 -4.35
C ALA A 281 -17.38 -3.01 -4.11
N ILE A 282 -16.64 -3.62 -3.17
CA ILE A 282 -16.85 -5.03 -2.79
C ILE A 282 -18.28 -5.24 -2.30
N SER A 283 -18.82 -4.34 -1.46
CA SER A 283 -20.20 -4.47 -0.96
C SER A 283 -21.24 -4.31 -2.08
N TYR A 284 -20.95 -3.54 -3.13
CA TYR A 284 -21.83 -3.36 -4.29
C TYR A 284 -21.86 -4.58 -5.22
N PHE A 285 -20.71 -5.23 -5.47
CA PHE A 285 -20.60 -6.37 -6.40
C PHE A 285 -20.75 -7.76 -5.75
N SER A 286 -20.74 -7.87 -4.41
CA SER A 286 -20.81 -9.14 -3.69
C SER A 286 -22.17 -9.40 -3.04
N LYS A 287 -22.51 -10.68 -2.85
CA LYS A 287 -23.68 -11.12 -2.07
C LYS A 287 -23.55 -10.69 -0.59
N ASP A 288 -24.66 -10.52 0.12
CA ASP A 288 -24.64 -10.03 1.52
C ASP A 288 -23.91 -10.95 2.51
N ASN A 289 -23.82 -12.25 2.21
CA ASN A 289 -23.04 -13.22 2.99
C ASN A 289 -21.54 -13.27 2.61
N SER A 290 -21.06 -12.38 1.74
CA SER A 290 -19.68 -12.40 1.24
C SER A 290 -18.63 -12.22 2.34
N LYS A 291 -17.64 -13.12 2.32
CA LYS A 291 -16.43 -13.06 3.15
C LYS A 291 -15.48 -11.92 2.78
N MET A 292 -15.65 -11.26 1.63
CA MET A 292 -14.78 -10.12 1.24
C MET A 292 -15.28 -8.77 1.82
N ARG A 293 -16.50 -8.69 2.33
CA ARG A 293 -17.06 -7.42 2.81
C ARG A 293 -16.36 -6.94 4.08
N ASN A 294 -15.93 -5.68 4.06
CA ASN A 294 -15.11 -4.98 5.07
C ASN A 294 -13.59 -5.24 5.01
N GLU A 295 -13.11 -6.21 4.22
CA GLU A 295 -11.70 -6.62 4.11
C GLU A 295 -10.77 -5.61 3.42
N GLY A 296 -11.27 -4.48 2.92
CA GLY A 296 -10.47 -3.44 2.25
C GLY A 296 -9.30 -2.91 3.10
N ASN A 297 -9.40 -2.97 4.43
CA ASN A 297 -8.27 -2.68 5.32
C ASN A 297 -7.18 -3.76 5.26
N ALA A 298 -7.55 -5.04 5.21
CA ALA A 298 -6.62 -6.16 5.09
C ALA A 298 -5.93 -6.17 3.71
N PHE A 299 -6.65 -5.88 2.62
CA PHE A 299 -6.04 -5.74 1.29
C PHE A 299 -5.03 -4.57 1.24
N ILE A 300 -5.38 -3.39 1.79
CA ILE A 300 -4.51 -2.22 1.79
C ILE A 300 -3.29 -2.39 2.73
N SER A 301 -3.46 -2.95 3.93
CA SER A 301 -2.32 -3.19 4.84
C SER A 301 -1.32 -4.19 4.25
N ASN A 302 -1.82 -5.22 3.56
CA ASN A 302 -1.01 -6.22 2.89
C ASN A 302 -0.28 -5.68 1.65
N GLN A 303 -0.96 -4.91 0.80
CA GLN A 303 -0.31 -4.18 -0.31
C GLN A 303 0.89 -3.38 0.18
N ASN A 304 0.65 -2.63 1.24
CA ASN A 304 1.56 -1.63 1.74
C ASN A 304 2.78 -2.22 2.49
N THR A 305 2.61 -3.39 3.11
CA THR A 305 3.68 -4.07 3.86
C THR A 305 4.52 -4.98 2.95
N TYR A 306 3.87 -5.65 1.99
CA TYR A 306 4.46 -6.74 1.20
C TYR A 306 4.56 -6.43 -0.30
N GLY A 307 4.15 -5.25 -0.75
CA GLY A 307 4.40 -4.75 -2.11
C GLY A 307 3.52 -5.40 -3.17
N THR A 308 2.21 -5.45 -2.95
CA THR A 308 1.26 -6.28 -3.70
C THR A 308 -0.05 -5.53 -3.97
N ASN A 309 -0.26 -5.00 -5.17
CA ASN A 309 -1.39 -4.11 -5.45
C ASN A 309 -2.75 -4.66 -4.97
N ALA A 310 -3.43 -3.90 -4.11
CA ALA A 310 -4.68 -4.28 -3.46
C ALA A 310 -5.83 -4.49 -4.47
N MET A 311 -5.90 -3.69 -5.53
CA MET A 311 -6.88 -3.86 -6.61
C MET A 311 -6.67 -5.19 -7.33
N LEU A 312 -5.43 -5.53 -7.68
CA LEU A 312 -5.11 -6.79 -8.35
C LEU A 312 -5.40 -7.99 -7.44
N MET A 313 -5.08 -7.90 -6.15
CA MET A 313 -5.46 -8.93 -5.16
C MET A 313 -6.98 -9.06 -4.99
N ILE A 314 -7.75 -7.96 -5.04
CA ILE A 314 -9.22 -8.00 -5.05
C ILE A 314 -9.74 -8.64 -6.34
N GLY A 315 -9.15 -8.34 -7.49
CA GLY A 315 -9.47 -8.95 -8.78
C GLY A 315 -9.30 -10.46 -8.77
N VAL A 316 -8.16 -10.96 -8.24
CA VAL A 316 -7.94 -12.40 -8.04
C VAL A 316 -8.91 -12.98 -7.01
N ALA A 317 -9.02 -12.37 -5.82
CA ALA A 317 -9.91 -12.86 -4.76
C ALA A 317 -11.36 -13.01 -5.24
N ALA A 318 -11.89 -12.01 -5.95
CA ALA A 318 -13.25 -12.04 -6.47
C ALA A 318 -13.44 -13.07 -7.61
N ASN A 319 -12.39 -13.35 -8.40
CA ASN A 319 -12.39 -14.42 -9.40
C ASN A 319 -12.46 -15.80 -8.72
N GLU A 320 -11.47 -16.10 -7.86
CA GLU A 320 -11.29 -17.43 -7.24
C GLU A 320 -12.37 -17.79 -6.20
N SER A 321 -13.01 -16.80 -5.57
CA SER A 321 -14.02 -17.03 -4.53
C SER A 321 -15.42 -16.56 -4.88
N SER A 322 -15.64 -16.13 -6.13
CA SER A 322 -16.91 -15.57 -6.60
C SER A 322 -17.39 -14.43 -5.68
N TRP A 323 -16.58 -13.38 -5.60
CA TRP A 323 -16.72 -12.27 -4.65
C TRP A 323 -16.89 -12.72 -3.18
N GLY A 324 -16.10 -13.68 -2.72
CA GLY A 324 -16.13 -14.18 -1.34
C GLY A 324 -17.37 -14.99 -0.97
N SER A 325 -18.13 -15.50 -1.94
CA SER A 325 -19.38 -16.23 -1.71
C SER A 325 -19.36 -17.72 -2.09
N SER A 326 -18.25 -18.24 -2.63
CA SER A 326 -18.08 -19.68 -2.90
C SER A 326 -18.01 -20.53 -1.62
N ASN A 327 -18.37 -21.82 -1.74
CA ASN A 327 -18.34 -22.77 -0.61
C ASN A 327 -16.95 -22.89 0.05
N ILE A 328 -15.87 -22.73 -0.74
CA ILE A 328 -14.49 -22.72 -0.23
C ILE A 328 -14.22 -21.47 0.62
N ALA A 329 -14.62 -20.28 0.17
CA ALA A 329 -14.46 -19.06 0.96
C ALA A 329 -15.32 -19.09 2.23
N GLN A 330 -16.56 -19.58 2.15
CA GLN A 330 -17.46 -19.67 3.30
C GLN A 330 -16.92 -20.59 4.40
N ASN A 331 -16.51 -21.81 4.01
CA ASN A 331 -16.14 -22.87 4.96
C ASN A 331 -14.65 -22.91 5.33
N LYS A 332 -13.74 -22.40 4.48
CA LYS A 332 -12.28 -22.43 4.69
C LYS A 332 -11.62 -21.04 4.77
N ASN A 333 -12.40 -19.95 4.72
CA ASN A 333 -11.91 -18.56 4.64
C ASN A 333 -10.88 -18.31 3.51
N ASN A 334 -10.81 -19.19 2.50
CA ASN A 334 -9.83 -19.12 1.43
C ASN A 334 -10.42 -18.37 0.22
N LEU A 335 -9.98 -17.12 0.03
CA LEU A 335 -10.44 -16.27 -1.07
C LEU A 335 -9.72 -16.53 -2.41
N PHE A 336 -8.62 -17.29 -2.43
CA PHE A 336 -7.64 -17.28 -3.53
C PHE A 336 -7.43 -18.65 -4.20
N GLY A 337 -8.24 -19.66 -3.88
CA GLY A 337 -8.16 -20.99 -4.47
C GLY A 337 -6.91 -21.79 -4.10
N HIS A 338 -6.08 -21.34 -3.15
CA HIS A 338 -4.82 -22.02 -2.82
C HIS A 338 -5.07 -23.49 -2.40
N HIS A 339 -4.42 -24.43 -3.10
CA HIS A 339 -4.37 -25.83 -2.70
C HIS A 339 -3.35 -26.07 -1.58
N ALA A 340 -3.50 -27.20 -0.89
CA ALA A 340 -2.54 -27.65 0.10
C ALA A 340 -1.21 -28.06 -0.55
N TYR A 341 -0.09 -27.74 0.10
CA TYR A 341 1.20 -28.37 -0.16
C TYR A 341 1.57 -29.21 1.06
N ASP A 342 2.05 -30.44 0.86
CA ASP A 342 2.28 -31.45 1.92
C ASP A 342 3.34 -31.09 2.98
N LYS A 343 3.90 -29.88 2.91
CA LYS A 343 4.87 -29.32 3.85
C LYS A 343 4.53 -27.88 4.27
N ASP A 344 3.25 -27.54 4.34
CA ASP A 344 2.75 -26.32 5.01
C ASP A 344 2.36 -26.62 6.48
N PRO A 345 3.13 -26.16 7.48
CA PRO A 345 2.78 -26.34 8.90
C PRO A 345 1.53 -25.57 9.34
N ASN A 346 1.01 -24.64 8.52
CA ASN A 346 -0.03 -23.67 8.89
C ASN A 346 -1.38 -23.89 8.20
N GLY A 347 -1.60 -25.06 7.58
CA GLY A 347 -2.95 -25.62 7.46
C GLY A 347 -3.79 -25.25 6.24
N SER A 348 -3.20 -24.80 5.13
CA SER A 348 -3.92 -24.53 3.86
C SER A 348 -4.92 -25.62 3.42
N ALA A 349 -4.66 -26.89 3.73
CA ALA A 349 -5.60 -28.01 3.52
C ALA A 349 -6.95 -27.86 4.25
N ASN A 350 -6.90 -27.40 5.50
CA ASN A 350 -8.06 -27.28 6.40
C ASN A 350 -8.74 -25.90 6.30
N GLY A 351 -8.03 -24.91 5.73
CA GLY A 351 -8.50 -23.53 5.61
C GLY A 351 -7.75 -22.58 6.53
N TYR A 352 -8.04 -21.29 6.37
CA TYR A 352 -7.38 -20.20 7.08
C TYR A 352 -8.16 -19.77 8.33
N SER A 353 -7.42 -19.33 9.35
CA SER A 353 -7.97 -18.89 10.65
C SER A 353 -8.88 -17.67 10.54
N SER A 354 -8.63 -16.76 9.59
CA SER A 354 -9.51 -15.67 9.21
C SER A 354 -9.37 -15.34 7.72
N VAL A 355 -10.21 -14.43 7.23
CA VAL A 355 -10.10 -13.91 5.87
C VAL A 355 -8.85 -13.03 5.72
N ASP A 356 -8.57 -12.15 6.70
CA ASP A 356 -7.35 -11.35 6.75
C ASP A 356 -6.09 -12.22 6.63
N TYR A 357 -6.09 -13.41 7.27
CA TYR A 357 -4.96 -14.33 7.21
C TYR A 357 -4.81 -14.97 5.82
N SER A 358 -5.89 -15.22 5.08
CA SER A 358 -5.81 -15.67 3.68
C SER A 358 -5.25 -14.59 2.75
N ILE A 359 -5.64 -13.33 2.97
CA ILE A 359 -5.14 -12.14 2.24
C ILE A 359 -3.65 -11.93 2.56
N TYR A 360 -3.26 -12.08 3.83
CA TYR A 360 -1.87 -12.10 4.26
C TYR A 360 -1.06 -13.22 3.60
N TYR A 361 -1.58 -14.45 3.61
CA TYR A 361 -0.87 -15.59 3.01
C TYR A 361 -0.67 -15.41 1.51
N HIS A 362 -1.70 -14.97 0.78
CA HIS A 362 -1.60 -14.63 -0.64
C HIS A 362 -0.55 -13.54 -0.88
N SER A 363 -0.63 -12.45 -0.13
CA SER A 363 0.25 -11.29 -0.29
C SER A 363 1.71 -11.57 0.07
N ALA A 364 1.96 -12.00 1.30
CA ALA A 364 3.29 -12.11 1.87
C ALA A 364 4.04 -13.37 1.40
N ILE A 365 3.33 -14.49 1.24
CA ILE A 365 3.94 -15.80 0.96
C ILE A 365 3.79 -16.17 -0.51
N PHE A 366 2.56 -16.15 -1.05
CA PHE A 366 2.29 -16.62 -2.41
C PHE A 366 2.85 -15.66 -3.47
N LEU A 367 2.55 -14.36 -3.34
CA LEU A 367 3.06 -13.31 -4.22
C LEU A 367 4.49 -12.89 -3.82
N SER A 368 4.66 -12.12 -2.74
CA SER A 368 5.92 -11.36 -2.54
C SER A 368 7.18 -12.21 -2.36
N LYS A 369 7.07 -13.35 -1.67
CA LYS A 369 8.15 -14.37 -1.53
C LYS A 369 8.19 -15.41 -2.66
N GLY A 370 7.15 -15.48 -3.50
CA GLY A 370 6.95 -16.55 -4.47
C GLY A 370 6.92 -16.04 -5.90
N TYR A 371 5.72 -15.82 -6.45
CA TYR A 371 5.53 -15.36 -7.84
C TYR A 371 6.24 -14.04 -8.19
N LEU A 372 6.64 -13.24 -7.20
CA LEU A 372 7.36 -11.98 -7.36
C LEU A 372 8.86 -12.07 -7.01
N ASP A 373 9.41 -13.26 -6.74
CA ASP A 373 10.85 -13.48 -6.53
C ASP A 373 11.57 -13.85 -7.84
N PRO A 374 12.44 -12.97 -8.38
CA PRO A 374 13.17 -13.21 -9.62
C PRO A 374 14.47 -14.04 -9.45
N ILE A 375 14.66 -14.74 -8.31
CA ILE A 375 15.91 -15.48 -8.01
C ILE A 375 15.70 -16.98 -7.74
N THR A 376 14.65 -17.37 -7.02
CA THR A 376 14.49 -18.76 -6.54
C THR A 376 13.17 -19.44 -6.93
N ASP A 377 12.09 -18.70 -7.15
CA ASP A 377 10.80 -19.31 -7.53
C ASP A 377 10.72 -19.63 -9.03
N TYR A 378 10.51 -20.92 -9.34
CA TYR A 378 10.34 -21.42 -10.71
C TYR A 378 9.06 -20.90 -11.40
N ARG A 379 8.16 -20.27 -10.65
CA ARG A 379 6.89 -19.68 -11.11
C ARG A 379 7.02 -18.19 -11.47
N TYR A 380 8.20 -17.58 -11.31
CA TYR A 380 8.44 -16.20 -11.74
C TYR A 380 8.46 -16.07 -13.27
N TYR A 381 7.36 -15.58 -13.83
CA TYR A 381 7.22 -15.21 -15.25
C TYR A 381 6.94 -13.70 -15.42
N GLY A 382 7.08 -12.91 -14.34
CA GLY A 382 6.85 -11.47 -14.29
C GLY A 382 5.82 -11.08 -13.23
N ALA A 383 5.98 -9.89 -12.64
CA ALA A 383 5.23 -9.45 -11.46
C ALA A 383 3.78 -8.98 -11.70
N PHE A 384 3.09 -9.45 -12.74
CA PHE A 384 1.77 -8.98 -13.20
C PHE A 384 0.85 -10.17 -13.50
N LEU A 385 -0.47 -9.94 -13.63
CA LEU A 385 -1.46 -11.03 -13.81
C LEU A 385 -1.19 -11.85 -15.08
N GLY A 386 -1.01 -11.15 -16.21
CA GLY A 386 -0.50 -11.72 -17.46
C GLY A 386 -1.44 -12.63 -18.24
N ASP A 387 -0.85 -13.52 -19.02
CA ASP A 387 -1.47 -14.39 -20.01
C ASP A 387 -0.84 -15.80 -19.93
N LYS A 388 -0.78 -16.55 -21.05
CA LYS A 388 -0.03 -17.82 -21.12
C LYS A 388 1.41 -17.68 -21.64
N ALA A 389 1.82 -16.51 -22.11
CA ALA A 389 3.20 -16.20 -22.48
C ALA A 389 4.02 -15.67 -21.29
N SER A 390 3.41 -14.93 -20.36
CA SER A 390 4.09 -14.23 -19.26
C SER A 390 3.18 -13.85 -18.09
N GLY A 391 3.77 -13.47 -16.97
CA GLY A 391 3.06 -13.13 -15.74
C GLY A 391 2.58 -14.34 -14.93
N ILE A 392 1.80 -14.08 -13.89
CA ILE A 392 1.36 -15.05 -12.88
C ILE A 392 0.51 -16.18 -13.51
N GLY A 393 -0.35 -15.85 -14.47
CA GLY A 393 -1.25 -16.79 -15.15
C GLY A 393 -0.57 -18.01 -15.81
N VAL A 394 0.71 -17.90 -16.16
CA VAL A 394 1.50 -19.00 -16.76
C VAL A 394 1.61 -20.21 -15.83
N LYS A 395 1.62 -20.00 -14.51
CA LYS A 395 1.78 -21.05 -13.48
C LYS A 395 0.72 -21.06 -12.38
N TYR A 396 -0.20 -20.09 -12.37
CA TYR A 396 -1.29 -20.02 -11.38
C TYR A 396 -2.49 -20.89 -11.74
N ALA A 397 -3.00 -20.79 -12.98
CA ALA A 397 -4.28 -21.38 -13.40
C ALA A 397 -4.14 -22.17 -14.71
N SER A 398 -5.03 -23.13 -14.97
CA SER A 398 -5.10 -23.82 -16.27
C SER A 398 -5.93 -23.04 -17.31
N ASP A 399 -6.88 -22.23 -16.84
CA ASP A 399 -7.60 -21.22 -17.63
C ASP A 399 -6.62 -20.29 -18.37
N PRO A 400 -6.64 -20.22 -19.71
CA PRO A 400 -5.75 -19.35 -20.47
C PRO A 400 -6.07 -17.86 -20.31
N TYR A 401 -7.28 -17.48 -19.91
CA TYR A 401 -7.71 -16.08 -19.77
C TYR A 401 -7.88 -15.64 -18.31
N TRP A 402 -7.33 -16.40 -17.35
CA TRP A 402 -7.35 -16.11 -15.91
C TRP A 402 -6.96 -14.66 -15.56
N GLY A 403 -5.83 -14.19 -16.10
CA GLY A 403 -5.32 -12.84 -15.83
C GLY A 403 -6.21 -11.74 -16.41
N GLU A 404 -6.90 -12.01 -17.53
CA GLU A 404 -7.87 -11.09 -18.12
C GLU A 404 -9.19 -11.07 -17.33
N LYS A 405 -9.61 -12.19 -16.72
CA LYS A 405 -10.78 -12.25 -15.82
C LYS A 405 -10.57 -11.43 -14.55
N ALA A 406 -9.42 -11.61 -13.89
CA ALA A 406 -9.03 -10.78 -12.74
C ALA A 406 -8.89 -9.29 -13.12
N ALA A 407 -8.35 -8.97 -14.31
CA ALA A 407 -8.29 -7.60 -14.82
C ALA A 407 -9.66 -6.99 -15.16
N SER A 408 -10.59 -7.78 -15.71
CA SER A 408 -11.99 -7.40 -15.97
C SER A 408 -12.72 -7.02 -14.67
N ILE A 409 -12.45 -7.74 -13.56
CA ILE A 409 -12.94 -7.34 -12.23
C ILE A 409 -12.31 -6.01 -11.77
N CYS A 410 -11.01 -5.81 -11.97
CA CYS A 410 -10.36 -4.53 -11.65
C CYS A 410 -10.98 -3.37 -12.43
N TRP A 411 -11.34 -3.57 -13.71
CA TRP A 411 -12.09 -2.60 -14.50
C TRP A 411 -13.49 -2.33 -13.95
N LYS A 412 -14.25 -3.37 -13.55
CA LYS A 412 -15.58 -3.19 -12.91
C LYS A 412 -15.48 -2.31 -11.65
N VAL A 413 -14.45 -2.53 -10.82
CA VAL A 413 -14.21 -1.73 -9.61
C VAL A 413 -13.76 -0.29 -9.93
N ASP A 414 -12.78 -0.10 -10.82
CA ASP A 414 -12.29 1.24 -11.19
C ASP A 414 -13.42 2.07 -11.82
N ASN A 415 -14.20 1.48 -12.74
CA ASN A 415 -15.37 2.13 -13.34
C ASN A 415 -16.39 2.59 -12.27
N TYR A 416 -16.67 1.74 -11.27
CA TYR A 416 -17.61 2.06 -10.18
C TYR A 416 -17.10 3.16 -9.26
N LEU A 417 -15.79 3.22 -9.00
CA LEU A 417 -15.16 4.20 -8.10
C LEU A 417 -14.70 5.49 -8.79
N GLY A 418 -14.94 5.65 -10.09
CA GLY A 418 -14.75 6.91 -10.83
C GLY A 418 -13.60 6.94 -11.84
N GLY A 419 -12.94 5.81 -12.12
CA GLY A 419 -11.96 5.67 -13.19
C GLY A 419 -10.60 6.33 -12.94
N THR A 420 -10.17 6.41 -11.67
CA THR A 420 -8.99 7.17 -11.23
C THR A 420 -7.70 6.36 -11.06
N ASP A 421 -7.77 5.02 -11.06
CA ASP A 421 -6.60 4.16 -10.84
C ASP A 421 -6.02 3.60 -12.15
N SER A 422 -6.87 3.45 -13.17
CA SER A 422 -6.42 3.09 -14.50
C SER A 422 -5.55 4.20 -15.13
N LYS A 423 -4.49 3.79 -15.84
CA LYS A 423 -3.50 4.70 -16.47
C LYS A 423 -2.81 5.68 -15.49
N LYS A 424 -2.75 5.36 -14.19
CA LYS A 424 -1.86 6.02 -13.23
C LYS A 424 -0.38 5.78 -13.57
N TYR A 425 -0.03 4.53 -13.87
CA TYR A 425 1.34 4.08 -14.09
C TYR A 425 1.72 3.95 -15.57
N THR A 426 2.99 4.21 -15.88
CA THR A 426 3.58 3.90 -17.17
C THR A 426 3.98 2.42 -17.20
N ILE A 427 3.50 1.68 -18.20
CA ILE A 427 3.82 0.27 -18.41
C ILE A 427 4.71 0.16 -19.64
N GLY A 428 5.85 -0.51 -19.48
CA GLY A 428 6.76 -0.88 -20.56
C GLY A 428 6.82 -2.40 -20.73
N ILE A 429 6.84 -2.88 -21.98
CA ILE A 429 6.87 -4.29 -22.34
C ILE A 429 8.21 -4.63 -23.00
N LYS A 430 8.86 -5.71 -22.55
CA LYS A 430 9.93 -6.39 -23.28
C LYS A 430 9.32 -7.42 -24.23
N ASP A 431 9.74 -7.41 -25.49
CA ASP A 431 9.28 -8.28 -26.57
C ASP A 431 7.77 -8.25 -26.79
N THR A 432 7.28 -7.27 -27.55
CA THR A 432 5.85 -7.21 -27.94
C THR A 432 5.46 -8.22 -29.03
N LEU A 433 6.25 -9.28 -29.24
CA LEU A 433 5.93 -10.40 -30.13
C LEU A 433 6.34 -11.69 -29.43
N SER A 434 5.43 -12.66 -29.39
CA SER A 434 5.53 -13.83 -28.50
C SER A 434 6.78 -14.69 -28.73
N ASN A 435 7.34 -14.69 -29.94
CA ASN A 435 8.44 -15.57 -30.37
C ASN A 435 9.87 -15.02 -30.13
N LEU A 436 10.03 -13.85 -29.50
CA LEU A 436 11.34 -13.19 -29.41
C LEU A 436 12.20 -13.65 -28.22
N HIS A 437 11.58 -13.91 -27.05
CA HIS A 437 12.19 -14.51 -25.87
C HIS A 437 13.52 -13.88 -25.38
N SER A 438 13.76 -12.59 -25.63
CA SER A 438 15.03 -11.92 -25.34
C SER A 438 15.32 -11.82 -23.84
N VAL A 439 16.59 -11.98 -23.45
CA VAL A 439 17.01 -11.81 -22.05
C VAL A 439 17.46 -10.38 -21.79
N VAL A 440 16.84 -9.74 -20.80
CA VAL A 440 17.23 -8.41 -20.33
C VAL A 440 17.76 -8.52 -18.90
N ASN A 441 18.85 -7.78 -18.63
CA ASN A 441 19.49 -7.69 -17.32
C ASN A 441 19.02 -6.43 -16.58
N ILE A 442 18.44 -6.59 -15.39
CA ILE A 442 17.96 -5.49 -14.56
C ILE A 442 19.11 -5.02 -13.66
N LYS A 443 19.41 -3.71 -13.70
CA LYS A 443 20.61 -3.10 -13.11
C LYS A 443 20.32 -2.35 -11.81
N ASN A 444 21.30 -2.31 -10.90
CA ASN A 444 21.20 -1.53 -9.66
C ASN A 444 21.37 -0.01 -9.85
N SER A 445 21.91 0.44 -10.99
CA SER A 445 22.04 1.86 -11.38
C SER A 445 21.88 2.02 -12.90
N SER A 446 21.74 3.26 -13.38
CA SER A 446 21.66 3.57 -14.82
C SER A 446 23.04 3.53 -15.49
N ASN A 447 23.65 2.35 -15.51
CA ASN A 447 24.95 2.07 -16.13
C ASN A 447 25.06 0.59 -16.54
N ALA A 448 25.43 0.31 -17.80
CA ALA A 448 25.54 -1.05 -18.33
C ALA A 448 26.53 -1.94 -17.56
N ASN A 449 27.60 -1.35 -17.02
CA ASN A 449 28.66 -2.03 -16.28
C ASN A 449 28.34 -2.19 -14.79
N SER A 450 27.19 -1.71 -14.30
CA SER A 450 26.80 -1.88 -12.90
C SER A 450 26.25 -3.29 -12.62
N THR A 451 26.06 -3.62 -11.34
CA THR A 451 25.59 -4.93 -10.90
C THR A 451 24.22 -5.25 -11.50
N THR A 452 24.12 -6.42 -12.14
CA THR A 452 22.83 -7.03 -12.47
C THR A 452 22.21 -7.59 -11.19
N LEU A 453 21.01 -7.13 -10.83
CA LEU A 453 20.26 -7.61 -9.67
C LEU A 453 19.54 -8.93 -9.97
N TYR A 454 18.90 -8.99 -11.15
CA TYR A 454 18.21 -10.16 -11.71
C TYR A 454 18.07 -9.99 -13.23
N SER A 455 17.52 -11.00 -13.91
CA SER A 455 17.30 -11.02 -15.36
C SER A 455 15.90 -11.56 -15.68
N THR A 456 15.41 -11.38 -16.90
CA THR A 456 14.02 -11.74 -17.27
C THR A 456 13.75 -13.22 -17.52
N TYR A 457 14.76 -14.11 -17.48
CA TYR A 457 14.52 -15.55 -17.58
C TYR A 457 14.16 -16.13 -16.19
N PRO A 458 13.24 -17.11 -16.08
CA PRO A 458 12.89 -17.70 -14.79
C PRO A 458 14.08 -18.50 -14.24
N THR A 459 14.54 -18.14 -13.04
CA THR A 459 15.63 -18.83 -12.34
C THR A 459 15.07 -19.91 -11.42
N SER A 460 15.43 -21.17 -11.65
CA SER A 460 15.24 -22.24 -10.67
C SER A 460 16.33 -23.30 -10.79
N SER A 461 16.41 -24.20 -9.81
CA SER A 461 17.29 -25.38 -9.83
C SER A 461 16.98 -26.38 -10.96
N LYS A 462 15.78 -26.30 -11.57
CA LYS A 462 15.34 -27.18 -12.66
C LYS A 462 15.44 -26.54 -14.06
N ILE A 463 15.68 -25.23 -14.17
CA ILE A 463 15.75 -24.52 -15.46
C ILE A 463 17.20 -24.38 -15.91
N SER A 464 17.58 -25.19 -16.90
CA SER A 464 18.91 -25.18 -17.52
C SER A 464 19.10 -24.02 -18.50
N ASN A 465 18.05 -23.61 -19.22
CA ASN A 465 18.12 -22.59 -20.26
C ASN A 465 18.01 -21.16 -19.68
N LYS A 466 19.15 -20.48 -19.55
CA LYS A 466 19.27 -19.08 -19.09
C LYS A 466 19.42 -18.07 -20.23
N THR A 467 19.24 -18.48 -21.49
CA THR A 467 19.37 -17.60 -22.67
C THR A 467 18.04 -17.18 -23.27
N LEU A 468 16.91 -17.70 -22.77
CA LEU A 468 15.55 -17.39 -23.24
C LEU A 468 14.61 -17.01 -22.09
N ALA A 469 13.85 -15.92 -22.26
CA ALA A 469 12.90 -15.37 -21.30
C ALA A 469 11.44 -15.52 -21.77
N PRO A 470 10.43 -15.20 -20.95
CA PRO A 470 9.06 -14.98 -21.41
C PRO A 470 9.02 -13.74 -22.31
N SER A 471 8.19 -13.74 -23.35
CA SER A 471 7.88 -12.55 -24.16
C SER A 471 6.75 -11.75 -23.49
N ASN A 472 6.32 -10.61 -24.03
CA ASN A 472 5.25 -9.75 -23.45
C ASN A 472 5.50 -9.28 -21.99
N PHE A 473 6.75 -9.29 -21.54
CA PHE A 473 7.11 -9.11 -20.12
C PHE A 473 6.97 -7.65 -19.68
N ALA A 474 6.04 -7.36 -18.76
CA ALA A 474 5.75 -6.01 -18.29
C ALA A 474 6.61 -5.51 -17.13
N PHE A 475 6.90 -4.20 -17.16
CA PHE A 475 7.62 -3.44 -16.15
C PHE A 475 6.89 -2.14 -15.82
N LEU A 476 6.89 -1.78 -14.53
CA LEU A 476 6.39 -0.50 -14.05
C LEU A 476 7.50 0.55 -14.14
N ILE A 477 7.35 1.50 -15.06
CA ILE A 477 8.32 2.57 -15.32
C ILE A 477 8.06 3.74 -14.36
N LEU A 478 9.09 4.16 -13.63
CA LEU A 478 8.98 5.27 -12.68
C LEU A 478 9.16 6.62 -13.37
N LYS A 479 8.23 7.56 -13.08
CA LYS A 479 8.18 8.91 -13.65
C LYS A 479 9.51 9.65 -13.45
N ASP A 480 9.91 10.40 -14.47
CA ASP A 480 11.16 11.20 -14.54
C ASP A 480 12.47 10.42 -14.30
N GLY A 481 12.41 9.08 -14.19
CA GLY A 481 13.54 8.22 -13.90
C GLY A 481 14.44 7.85 -15.09
N LYS A 482 14.29 8.50 -16.25
CA LYS A 482 15.09 8.20 -17.45
C LYS A 482 16.47 8.85 -17.35
N SER A 483 17.54 8.05 -17.33
CA SER A 483 18.92 8.54 -17.26
C SER A 483 19.88 7.59 -17.98
N ASN A 484 20.91 8.11 -18.65
CA ASN A 484 22.01 7.35 -19.29
C ASN A 484 21.57 6.20 -20.24
N GLY A 485 20.41 6.30 -20.90
CA GLY A 485 19.87 5.21 -21.73
C GLY A 485 19.15 4.10 -20.94
N TYR A 486 18.81 4.35 -19.67
CA TYR A 486 18.03 3.47 -18.81
C TYR A 486 16.75 4.14 -18.34
N TYR A 487 15.68 3.35 -18.19
CA TYR A 487 14.51 3.71 -17.40
C TYR A 487 14.71 3.22 -15.96
N LYS A 488 14.44 4.06 -14.96
CA LYS A 488 14.21 3.61 -13.57
C LYS A 488 12.89 2.84 -13.53
N ILE A 489 12.89 1.66 -12.93
CA ILE A 489 11.73 0.80 -12.75
C ILE A 489 11.53 0.46 -11.28
N GLN A 490 10.31 0.13 -10.92
CA GLN A 490 10.04 -0.56 -9.66
C GLN A 490 10.53 -2.02 -9.83
N SER A 491 11.27 -2.55 -8.84
CA SER A 491 11.93 -3.87 -8.91
C SER A 491 10.98 -4.98 -8.48
N ASP A 492 10.92 -6.08 -9.21
CA ASP A 492 10.04 -7.21 -8.88
C ASP A 492 10.46 -7.85 -7.55
N GLY A 493 11.75 -8.13 -7.37
CA GLY A 493 12.32 -8.57 -6.09
C GLY A 493 12.66 -7.40 -5.15
N SER A 494 12.62 -7.65 -3.83
CA SER A 494 13.16 -6.72 -2.81
C SER A 494 14.68 -6.61 -2.92
N ILE A 495 15.23 -5.41 -2.73
CA ILE A 495 16.67 -5.12 -2.91
C ILE A 495 17.33 -4.95 -1.54
N ASP A 496 18.55 -5.49 -1.39
CA ASP A 496 19.31 -5.34 -0.15
C ASP A 496 19.79 -3.89 0.10
N SER A 497 20.16 -3.55 1.34
CA SER A 497 20.57 -2.19 1.71
C SER A 497 21.86 -1.71 1.01
N THR A 498 22.72 -2.61 0.54
CA THR A 498 23.89 -2.26 -0.27
C THR A 498 23.57 -2.07 -1.76
N ARG A 499 22.34 -2.40 -2.18
CA ARG A 499 21.88 -2.45 -3.58
C ARG A 499 22.78 -3.32 -4.47
N SER A 500 23.33 -4.40 -3.92
CA SER A 500 24.15 -5.38 -4.65
C SER A 500 23.36 -6.61 -5.12
N LYS A 501 22.25 -6.95 -4.45
CA LYS A 501 21.46 -8.16 -4.76
C LYS A 501 19.98 -8.03 -4.42
N ILE A 502 19.19 -8.96 -4.94
CA ILE A 502 17.83 -9.25 -4.47
C ILE A 502 17.87 -10.03 -3.15
N VAL A 503 16.84 -9.85 -2.32
CA VAL A 503 16.59 -10.57 -1.07
C VAL A 503 15.20 -11.21 -1.13
N VAL A 504 15.14 -12.52 -0.92
CA VAL A 504 13.87 -13.27 -0.84
C VAL A 504 13.24 -13.04 0.54
N GLN A 505 12.31 -12.10 0.61
CA GLN A 505 11.58 -11.69 1.82
C GLN A 505 10.15 -11.28 1.46
N SER A 506 9.24 -11.20 2.44
CA SER A 506 7.86 -10.78 2.14
C SER A 506 7.79 -9.26 2.03
N GLU A 507 8.51 -8.59 2.92
CA GLU A 507 8.48 -7.17 3.19
C GLU A 507 9.06 -6.40 1.99
N TYR A 508 8.35 -5.38 1.54
CA TYR A 508 8.71 -4.63 0.34
C TYR A 508 8.68 -3.13 0.61
N ASN A 509 9.77 -2.44 0.27
CA ASN A 509 9.90 -1.01 0.44
C ASN A 509 9.96 -0.34 -0.94
N TYR A 510 8.87 0.33 -1.33
CA TYR A 510 8.74 0.97 -2.65
C TYR A 510 9.84 2.01 -2.93
N ASP A 511 10.33 2.71 -1.90
CA ASP A 511 11.32 3.78 -2.02
C ASP A 511 12.75 3.25 -2.28
N SER A 512 13.11 2.07 -1.75
CA SER A 512 14.41 1.42 -1.98
C SER A 512 14.40 0.38 -3.10
N ASN A 513 13.28 -0.31 -3.31
CA ASN A 513 13.16 -1.42 -4.25
C ASN A 513 12.92 -0.94 -5.70
N TYR A 514 13.78 -0.05 -6.18
CA TYR A 514 13.84 0.34 -7.60
C TYR A 514 15.13 -0.16 -8.26
N ALA A 515 15.04 -0.44 -9.55
CA ALA A 515 16.14 -0.88 -10.40
C ALA A 515 16.13 -0.09 -11.72
N TYR A 516 16.94 -0.51 -12.69
CA TYR A 516 17.10 0.16 -13.98
C TYR A 516 17.11 -0.84 -15.14
N ILE A 517 16.44 -0.50 -16.23
CA ILE A 517 16.34 -1.34 -17.44
C ILE A 517 16.72 -0.53 -18.70
N PRO A 518 17.41 -1.11 -19.70
CA PRO A 518 17.79 -0.38 -20.92
C PRO A 518 16.57 0.18 -21.67
N THR A 519 16.67 1.40 -22.20
CA THR A 519 15.54 2.05 -22.90
C THR A 519 15.27 1.47 -24.29
N ASN A 520 16.20 0.66 -24.83
CA ASN A 520 16.10 0.01 -26.14
C ASN A 520 15.55 -1.43 -26.05
N SER A 521 15.33 -1.98 -24.86
CA SER A 521 14.75 -3.31 -24.65
C SER A 521 13.31 -3.27 -24.14
N ILE A 522 12.66 -2.10 -24.22
CA ILE A 522 11.32 -1.84 -23.68
C ILE A 522 10.53 -0.93 -24.63
N THR A 523 9.36 -1.39 -25.05
CA THR A 523 8.31 -0.59 -25.71
C THR A 523 7.38 -0.01 -24.66
N ILE A 524 7.10 1.30 -24.67
CA ILE A 524 6.11 1.91 -23.77
C ILE A 524 4.71 1.73 -24.38
N VAL A 525 3.82 1.06 -23.66
CA VAL A 525 2.47 0.68 -24.16
C VAL A 525 1.33 1.37 -23.41
N SER A 526 1.59 1.82 -22.17
CA SER A 526 0.71 2.71 -21.42
C SER A 526 1.53 3.85 -20.84
N ASN A 527 1.08 5.09 -21.00
CA ASN A 527 1.68 6.27 -20.38
C ASN A 527 0.88 6.65 -19.14
N GLY A 528 1.54 6.72 -17.98
CA GLY A 528 0.93 7.05 -16.71
C GLY A 528 0.80 8.55 -16.47
N SER A 529 -0.31 8.98 -15.88
CA SER A 529 -0.51 10.37 -15.44
C SER A 529 0.47 10.76 -14.30
N ASN A 530 0.65 9.85 -13.34
CA ASN A 530 1.59 9.97 -12.23
C ASN A 530 2.27 8.62 -11.96
N SER A 531 3.22 8.27 -12.84
CA SER A 531 4.05 7.07 -12.71
C SER A 531 5.11 7.15 -11.60
N SER A 532 5.04 8.16 -10.72
CA SER A 532 5.69 8.10 -9.42
C SER A 532 4.95 7.05 -8.57
N SER A 533 5.67 6.26 -7.77
CA SER A 533 5.05 5.49 -6.68
C SER A 533 4.66 6.42 -5.53
N GLN A 534 3.92 7.50 -5.83
CA GLN A 534 3.23 8.35 -4.86
C GLN A 534 2.05 7.59 -4.26
N LEU A 535 2.43 6.68 -3.35
CA LEU A 535 1.97 6.63 -1.98
C LEU A 535 0.46 6.80 -1.81
N ASN A 536 -0.25 5.68 -1.85
CA ASN A 536 -1.61 5.61 -1.33
C ASN A 536 -1.57 5.45 0.20
N THR A 537 -1.14 6.52 0.87
CA THR A 537 -1.34 6.68 2.31
C THR A 537 -2.85 6.72 2.59
N SER A 538 -3.37 5.78 3.38
CA SER A 538 -4.70 5.86 3.99
C SER A 538 -4.75 6.89 5.15
N ASN A 539 -4.02 7.99 4.97
CA ASN A 539 -4.02 9.16 5.81
C ASN A 539 -5.37 9.87 5.68
N VAL A 540 -5.86 10.44 6.79
CA VAL A 540 -6.98 11.37 6.76
C VAL A 540 -6.42 12.73 6.32
N GLU A 541 -6.76 13.20 5.12
CA GLU A 541 -6.28 14.50 4.61
C GLU A 541 -7.45 15.35 4.12
N GLY A 542 -7.33 16.68 4.28
CA GLY A 542 -8.35 17.65 3.87
C GLY A 542 -9.65 17.68 4.69
N GLN A 543 -9.76 16.93 5.79
CA GLN A 543 -10.93 17.00 6.67
C GLN A 543 -10.98 18.36 7.41
N PRO A 544 -12.15 19.02 7.46
CA PRO A 544 -12.32 20.24 8.23
C PRO A 544 -12.30 19.96 9.74
N THR A 545 -11.85 20.93 10.53
CA THR A 545 -11.81 20.87 12.00
C THR A 545 -13.20 20.75 12.66
N GLY A 546 -14.26 21.17 11.95
CA GLY A 546 -15.60 21.35 12.50
C GLY A 546 -15.72 22.56 13.46
N LYS A 547 -14.74 23.47 13.45
CA LYS A 547 -14.60 24.60 14.39
C LYS A 547 -14.70 25.95 13.69
N THR A 548 -14.96 26.99 14.49
CA THR A 548 -14.82 28.39 14.09
C THR A 548 -13.37 28.88 14.24
N ASP A 549 -12.98 29.93 13.50
CA ASP A 549 -11.62 30.49 13.52
C ASP A 549 -11.17 31.05 14.88
N SER A 550 -12.08 31.20 15.84
CA SER A 550 -11.79 31.63 17.21
C SER A 550 -11.60 30.48 18.20
N GLU A 551 -11.75 29.22 17.80
CA GLU A 551 -11.66 28.05 18.69
C GLU A 551 -10.28 27.37 18.66
N PRO A 552 -9.81 26.83 19.80
CA PRO A 552 -8.48 26.23 19.92
C PRO A 552 -8.27 25.13 18.89
N THR A 553 -7.23 25.28 18.08
CA THR A 553 -6.94 24.40 16.94
C THR A 553 -5.48 23.96 16.96
N LEU A 554 -5.25 22.64 16.96
CA LEU A 554 -3.90 22.08 16.96
C LEU A 554 -3.39 21.78 15.54
N TYR A 555 -2.22 22.33 15.24
CA TYR A 555 -1.42 22.03 14.05
C TYR A 555 -0.22 21.17 14.44
N TYR A 556 0.18 20.23 13.58
CA TYR A 556 1.28 19.31 13.86
C TYR A 556 1.93 18.76 12.59
N GLN A 557 3.15 18.23 12.73
CA GLN A 557 3.89 17.54 11.67
C GLN A 557 4.84 16.51 12.27
N SER A 558 5.20 15.49 11.49
CA SER A 558 6.18 14.47 11.90
C SER A 558 7.41 14.37 10.99
N ASN A 559 8.50 13.87 11.55
CA ASN A 559 9.66 13.38 10.80
C ASN A 559 9.60 11.86 10.67
N CYS A 560 9.67 11.35 9.43
CA CYS A 560 9.57 9.92 9.11
C CYS A 560 10.83 9.39 8.42
N GLN A 561 11.13 8.10 8.68
CA GLN A 561 12.28 7.38 8.13
C GLN A 561 12.40 7.57 6.62
N ASN A 562 13.57 7.97 6.14
CA ASN A 562 13.86 8.18 4.71
C ASN A 562 12.96 9.23 4.00
N VAL A 563 12.11 9.96 4.72
CA VAL A 563 11.28 11.07 4.19
C VAL A 563 11.75 12.42 4.73
N GLY A 564 12.15 12.48 6.00
CA GLY A 564 12.36 13.75 6.70
C GLY A 564 11.04 14.30 7.25
N TRP A 565 10.99 15.62 7.47
CA TRP A 565 9.80 16.32 7.92
C TRP A 565 8.73 16.38 6.82
N LEU A 566 7.52 15.91 7.15
CA LEU A 566 6.32 16.09 6.34
C LEU A 566 5.73 17.49 6.54
N ASN A 567 4.81 17.87 5.65
CA ASN A 567 4.05 19.13 5.75
C ASN A 567 3.26 19.22 7.06
N GLN A 568 3.05 20.45 7.53
CA GLN A 568 2.15 20.74 8.66
C GLN A 568 0.70 20.49 8.28
N VAL A 569 0.02 19.66 9.07
CA VAL A 569 -1.42 19.42 9.03
C VAL A 569 -2.10 20.03 10.26
N ASN A 570 -3.42 20.12 10.23
CA ASN A 570 -4.26 20.41 11.39
C ASN A 570 -5.12 19.20 11.75
N GLU A 571 -5.56 19.14 12.99
CA GLU A 571 -6.57 18.17 13.44
C GLU A 571 -7.85 18.17 12.57
N PRO A 572 -8.47 17.01 12.30
CA PRO A 572 -8.09 15.65 12.72
C PRO A 572 -7.17 14.92 11.72
N ASN A 573 -6.48 15.63 10.83
CA ASN A 573 -5.76 15.06 9.69
C ASN A 573 -4.46 14.33 10.10
N THR A 574 -4.08 13.31 9.35
CA THR A 574 -2.93 12.47 9.66
C THR A 574 -1.62 13.16 9.32
N THR A 575 -0.62 13.01 10.19
CA THR A 575 0.78 13.17 9.81
C THR A 575 1.52 11.83 9.96
N GLY A 576 2.61 11.69 9.22
CA GLY A 576 3.33 10.42 9.07
C GLY A 576 2.88 9.63 7.86
N THR A 577 3.28 8.36 7.82
CA THR A 577 3.09 7.49 6.66
C THR A 577 2.34 6.22 7.05
N THR A 578 1.03 6.23 6.85
CA THR A 578 0.31 4.97 6.70
C THR A 578 0.87 4.24 5.49
N GLY A 579 1.09 2.93 5.61
CA GLY A 579 1.31 2.08 4.44
C GLY A 579 2.65 2.17 3.70
N ARG A 580 3.74 2.61 4.35
CA ARG A 580 5.11 2.52 3.78
C ARG A 580 6.08 1.71 4.63
N SER A 581 5.62 1.24 5.79
CA SER A 581 6.45 0.68 6.87
C SER A 581 7.60 1.58 7.36
N LEU A 582 7.52 2.90 7.07
CA LEU A 582 8.49 3.89 7.51
C LEU A 582 8.16 4.38 8.91
N ASN A 583 9.17 4.40 9.78
CA ASN A 583 8.98 4.71 11.20
C ASN A 583 8.93 6.22 11.47
N LEU A 584 8.12 6.64 12.45
CA LEU A 584 8.00 8.02 12.92
C LEU A 584 9.02 8.30 14.03
N TYR A 585 9.84 9.33 13.87
CA TYR A 585 10.96 9.66 14.76
C TYR A 585 10.74 10.90 15.63
N GLN A 586 10.10 11.93 15.07
CA GLN A 586 9.90 13.22 15.74
C GLN A 586 8.53 13.81 15.41
N LEU A 587 8.06 14.69 16.29
CA LEU A 587 6.86 15.51 16.16
C LEU A 587 7.16 16.98 16.45
N LYS A 588 6.40 17.89 15.84
CA LYS A 588 6.30 19.31 16.18
C LYS A 588 4.82 19.70 16.29
N PHE A 589 4.52 20.67 17.16
CA PHE A 589 3.15 21.08 17.52
C PHE A 589 3.02 22.60 17.59
N ASP A 590 1.89 23.12 17.11
CA ASP A 590 1.59 24.54 17.07
C ASP A 590 0.10 24.73 17.42
N LEU A 591 -0.17 25.21 18.64
CA LEU A 591 -1.52 25.34 19.20
C LEU A 591 -2.01 26.78 19.03
N LYS A 592 -2.97 26.97 18.11
CA LYS A 592 -3.54 28.27 17.77
C LYS A 592 -4.87 28.50 18.45
N ASN A 593 -5.25 29.77 18.58
CA ASN A 593 -6.56 30.22 19.09
C ASN A 593 -6.93 29.70 20.50
N ALA A 594 -5.91 29.36 21.28
CA ALA A 594 -6.06 28.93 22.67
C ALA A 594 -5.88 30.10 23.65
N ASN A 595 -6.34 29.91 24.89
CA ASN A 595 -6.08 30.83 25.99
C ASN A 595 -4.56 31.12 26.13
N PRO A 596 -4.12 32.36 26.44
CA PRO A 596 -2.69 32.71 26.44
C PRO A 596 -1.80 31.85 27.35
N THR A 597 -2.35 31.24 28.40
CA THR A 597 -1.60 30.32 29.27
C THR A 597 -1.63 28.85 28.84
N ALA A 598 -2.34 28.49 27.77
CA ALA A 598 -2.46 27.11 27.30
C ALA A 598 -1.15 26.57 26.70
N TYR A 599 -0.89 25.28 26.91
CA TYR A 599 0.25 24.57 26.31
C TYR A 599 0.07 23.06 26.33
N LEU A 600 0.70 22.37 25.39
CA LEU A 600 0.83 20.91 25.45
C LEU A 600 2.02 20.51 26.33
N SER A 601 1.86 19.43 27.08
CA SER A 601 2.95 18.68 27.72
C SER A 601 2.81 17.20 27.37
N GLY A 602 3.84 16.40 27.64
CA GLY A 602 3.75 14.96 27.41
C GLY A 602 5.05 14.20 27.56
N LYS A 603 5.04 12.95 27.11
CA LYS A 603 6.18 12.03 27.12
C LYS A 603 6.07 11.05 25.95
N ILE A 604 7.22 10.62 25.45
CA ILE A 604 7.32 9.61 24.40
C ILE A 604 8.20 8.45 24.88
N TYR A 605 7.93 7.24 24.39
CA TYR A 605 8.73 6.04 24.63
C TYR A 605 9.32 5.55 23.31
N ASN A 606 10.62 5.27 23.32
CA ASN A 606 11.31 4.53 22.25
C ASN A 606 12.30 3.54 22.88
N SER A 607 13.20 2.96 22.08
CA SER A 607 14.24 2.02 22.54
C SER A 607 15.19 2.57 23.63
N LYS A 608 15.18 3.88 23.91
CA LYS A 608 15.95 4.54 24.98
C LYS A 608 15.14 4.74 26.27
N GLY A 609 13.87 4.31 26.30
CA GLY A 609 12.95 4.51 27.42
C GLY A 609 12.05 5.74 27.25
N TRP A 610 11.53 6.25 28.36
CA TRP A 610 10.65 7.43 28.40
C TRP A 610 11.45 8.74 28.37
N LYS A 611 11.03 9.69 27.54
CA LYS A 611 11.51 11.09 27.51
C LYS A 611 10.33 12.05 27.67
N THR A 612 10.39 12.91 28.69
CA THR A 612 9.33 13.87 29.08
C THR A 612 9.58 15.26 28.49
N TYR A 613 8.49 16.00 28.24
CA TYR A 613 8.45 17.37 27.74
C TYR A 613 7.43 18.15 28.56
N ASP A 614 7.90 18.90 29.56
CA ASP A 614 7.02 19.60 30.52
C ASP A 614 6.23 20.74 29.88
N LYS A 615 6.76 21.33 28.81
CA LYS A 615 6.08 22.31 27.95
C LYS A 615 6.55 22.18 26.50
N ILE A 616 5.60 22.14 25.59
CA ILE A 616 5.81 22.01 24.14
C ILE A 616 5.32 23.30 23.47
N ASN A 617 6.13 23.82 22.54
CA ASN A 617 5.81 24.94 21.64
C ASN A 617 6.16 24.58 20.18
N ASN A 618 5.91 25.51 19.25
CA ASN A 618 6.22 25.43 17.82
C ASN A 618 7.69 25.07 17.50
N ASP A 619 8.63 25.47 18.35
CA ASP A 619 10.06 25.18 18.19
C ASP A 619 10.45 23.81 18.78
N THR A 620 9.63 23.24 19.67
CA THR A 620 9.93 22.00 20.41
C THR A 620 9.88 20.78 19.49
N VAL A 621 11.04 20.16 19.27
CA VAL A 621 11.15 18.85 18.61
C VAL A 621 10.92 17.74 19.63
N VAL A 622 9.78 17.06 19.51
CA VAL A 622 9.37 15.93 20.37
C VAL A 622 9.78 14.61 19.72
N GLY A 623 10.91 14.04 20.15
CA GLY A 623 11.45 12.77 19.65
C GLY A 623 12.98 12.76 19.63
N ASP A 624 13.55 11.92 18.76
CA ASP A 624 14.96 12.00 18.30
C ASP A 624 15.13 11.32 16.92
N GLU A 625 16.14 11.71 16.15
CA GLU A 625 16.34 11.30 14.73
C GLU A 625 16.77 9.83 14.54
N SER A 626 17.06 9.13 15.63
CA SER A 626 17.78 7.84 15.61
C SER A 626 17.02 6.69 16.28
N SER A 627 15.89 6.95 16.93
CA SER A 627 15.12 5.92 17.65
C SER A 627 13.62 6.18 17.54
N PRO A 628 12.88 5.34 16.80
CA PRO A 628 11.50 5.62 16.42
C PRO A 628 10.55 5.54 17.61
N ILE A 629 9.51 6.36 17.61
CA ILE A 629 8.54 6.44 18.71
C ILE A 629 7.67 5.18 18.70
N GLN A 630 7.43 4.58 19.86
CA GLN A 630 6.62 3.37 20.05
C GLN A 630 5.38 3.60 20.90
N VAL A 631 5.46 4.51 21.88
CA VAL A 631 4.32 4.92 22.72
C VAL A 631 4.38 6.42 22.94
N ILE A 632 3.21 7.07 23.00
CA ILE A 632 3.04 8.49 23.32
C ILE A 632 2.03 8.69 24.42
N ASN A 633 2.15 9.80 25.14
CA ASN A 633 1.20 10.26 26.16
C ASN A 633 1.31 11.79 26.27
N PHE A 634 0.22 12.52 25.99
CA PHE A 634 0.19 13.99 25.93
C PHE A 634 -1.00 14.56 26.70
N SER A 635 -0.88 15.80 27.16
CA SER A 635 -1.90 16.54 27.92
C SER A 635 -2.04 17.99 27.49
N ALA A 636 -3.26 18.53 27.55
CA ALA A 636 -3.56 19.92 27.23
C ALA A 636 -3.73 20.75 28.51
N ASN A 637 -2.77 21.62 28.80
CA ASN A 637 -2.72 22.38 30.04
C ASN A 637 -3.40 23.75 29.85
N CYS A 638 -4.05 24.25 30.90
CA CYS A 638 -4.76 25.53 30.96
C CYS A 638 -5.84 25.75 29.86
N LEU A 639 -6.25 24.70 29.15
CA LEU A 639 -7.28 24.70 28.11
C LEU A 639 -8.64 24.23 28.67
N THR A 640 -9.38 25.14 29.31
CA THR A 640 -10.72 24.85 29.89
C THR A 640 -11.78 24.69 28.81
N GLY A 641 -12.73 23.77 29.02
CA GLY A 641 -13.83 23.50 28.08
C GLY A 641 -13.43 22.65 26.87
N TYR A 642 -12.20 22.10 26.86
CA TYR A 642 -11.69 21.24 25.79
C TYR A 642 -10.83 20.10 26.33
N LYS A 643 -10.82 18.98 25.61
CA LYS A 643 -10.05 17.77 25.88
C LYS A 643 -9.24 17.38 24.65
N LEU A 644 -7.96 17.05 24.84
CA LEU A 644 -7.12 16.49 23.77
C LEU A 644 -7.35 14.98 23.67
N GLN A 645 -7.43 14.49 22.42
CA GLN A 645 -7.44 13.08 22.06
C GLN A 645 -6.40 12.81 20.97
N TYR A 646 -5.90 11.58 20.89
CA TYR A 646 -5.01 11.13 19.82
C TYR A 646 -5.17 9.64 19.53
N ARG A 647 -4.72 9.22 18.35
CA ARG A 647 -4.53 7.83 17.95
C ARG A 647 -3.29 7.68 17.09
N VAL A 648 -2.76 6.47 17.03
CA VAL A 648 -1.53 6.14 16.27
C VAL A 648 -1.75 4.95 15.35
N HIS A 649 -1.03 4.93 14.24
CA HIS A 649 -0.86 3.77 13.38
C HIS A 649 0.45 3.09 13.74
N SER A 650 0.38 1.92 14.39
CA SER A 650 1.55 1.17 14.85
C SER A 650 1.90 0.03 13.87
N ALA A 651 3.20 -0.26 13.72
CA ALA A 651 3.69 -1.38 12.93
C ALA A 651 3.02 -2.70 13.36
N ASP A 652 2.61 -3.51 12.38
CA ASP A 652 1.94 -4.80 12.53
C ASP A 652 0.62 -4.77 13.33
N ILE A 653 0.07 -3.57 13.59
CA ILE A 653 -1.19 -3.34 14.33
C ILE A 653 -2.17 -2.49 13.51
N GLY A 654 -1.66 -1.51 12.76
CA GLY A 654 -2.48 -0.52 12.07
C GLY A 654 -2.99 0.58 13.02
N TRP A 655 -4.09 1.23 12.64
CA TRP A 655 -4.72 2.30 13.42
C TRP A 655 -5.34 1.79 14.72
N GLN A 656 -4.88 2.32 15.85
CA GLN A 656 -5.48 2.09 17.17
C GLN A 656 -6.64 3.07 17.44
N SER A 657 -7.48 2.76 18.43
CA SER A 657 -8.58 3.62 18.87
C SER A 657 -8.11 5.01 19.32
N TRP A 658 -8.99 6.02 19.19
CA TRP A 658 -8.82 7.31 19.85
C TRP A 658 -8.81 7.13 21.37
N ILE A 659 -7.83 7.71 22.05
CA ILE A 659 -7.76 7.76 23.52
C ILE A 659 -7.65 9.20 24.03
N ASP A 660 -8.10 9.41 25.26
CA ASP A 660 -8.07 10.70 25.96
C ASP A 660 -6.67 11.04 26.49
N GLU A 661 -6.38 12.33 26.60
CA GLU A 661 -5.14 12.84 27.18
C GLU A 661 -4.72 12.22 28.53
N GLY A 662 -3.42 12.17 28.77
CA GLY A 662 -2.83 11.50 29.93
C GLY A 662 -2.75 9.97 29.81
N ASN A 663 -3.38 9.36 28.80
CA ASN A 663 -3.31 7.91 28.53
C ASN A 663 -2.27 7.58 27.45
N ASN A 664 -1.84 6.31 27.40
CA ASN A 664 -0.86 5.84 26.42
C ASN A 664 -1.54 5.45 25.10
N ALA A 665 -0.98 5.91 23.98
CA ALA A 665 -1.27 5.38 22.64
C ALA A 665 0.01 4.79 22.03
N GLY A 666 -0.10 3.70 21.27
CA GLY A 666 1.05 2.90 20.81
C GLY A 666 1.34 1.69 21.69
N VAL A 667 2.29 0.85 21.30
CA VAL A 667 2.64 -0.40 21.99
C VAL A 667 4.16 -0.57 22.03
N SER A 668 4.72 -0.84 23.22
CA SER A 668 6.17 -1.09 23.36
C SER A 668 6.62 -2.24 22.45
N GLY A 669 7.71 -2.04 21.70
CA GLY A 669 8.20 -2.97 20.69
C GLY A 669 7.53 -2.86 19.31
N LYS A 670 6.48 -2.05 19.14
CA LYS A 670 5.90 -1.70 17.83
C LYS A 670 6.08 -0.21 17.56
N ASN A 671 6.72 0.12 16.44
CA ASN A 671 7.00 1.50 16.08
C ASN A 671 5.77 2.18 15.48
N ILE A 672 5.53 3.43 15.85
CA ILE A 672 4.51 4.28 15.24
C ILE A 672 4.98 4.70 13.85
N GLN A 673 4.05 4.75 12.90
CA GLN A 673 4.30 5.08 11.49
C GLN A 673 3.49 6.33 11.07
N ALA A 674 2.29 6.51 11.62
CA ALA A 674 1.43 7.69 11.43
C ALA A 674 0.61 8.02 12.70
N ILE A 675 0.04 9.22 12.76
CA ILE A 675 -0.59 9.77 13.97
C ILE A 675 -1.63 10.85 13.65
N ASP A 676 -2.74 10.83 14.40
CA ASP A 676 -3.76 11.88 14.41
C ASP A 676 -3.93 12.46 15.83
N PHE A 677 -4.19 13.76 15.92
CA PHE A 677 -4.65 14.44 17.14
C PHE A 677 -5.99 15.13 16.90
N ARG A 678 -6.77 15.37 17.96
CA ARG A 678 -7.91 16.29 17.95
C ARG A 678 -8.21 16.87 19.33
N ILE A 679 -8.48 18.17 19.39
CA ILE A 679 -9.02 18.88 20.54
C ILE A 679 -10.54 18.88 20.43
N VAL A 680 -11.22 18.10 21.27
CA VAL A 680 -12.68 17.99 21.36
C VAL A 680 -13.22 19.00 22.37
N LYS A 681 -14.37 19.60 22.09
CA LYS A 681 -15.06 20.52 23.02
C LYS A 681 -15.78 19.72 24.10
N ASP A 682 -15.47 19.99 25.35
CA ASP A 682 -15.99 19.29 26.52
C ASP A 682 -16.11 20.26 27.70
N SER A 683 -17.29 20.84 27.87
CA SER A 683 -17.59 21.85 28.89
C SER A 683 -17.51 21.33 30.33
N SER A 684 -17.34 20.03 30.56
CA SER A 684 -17.09 19.47 31.90
C SER A 684 -15.65 19.67 32.36
N ILE A 685 -14.71 19.91 31.44
CA ILE A 685 -13.28 19.99 31.70
C ILE A 685 -12.91 21.36 32.29
N THR A 686 -12.69 21.37 33.60
CA THR A 686 -12.03 22.49 34.30
C THR A 686 -10.51 22.29 34.31
N ARG A 687 -9.75 23.39 34.29
CA ARG A 687 -8.27 23.38 34.38
C ARG A 687 -7.80 24.36 35.45
N VAL A 688 -6.54 24.26 35.84
CA VAL A 688 -5.92 25.18 36.80
C VAL A 688 -5.92 26.63 36.27
N PRO A 689 -6.16 27.64 37.13
CA PRO A 689 -5.93 29.04 36.84
C PRO A 689 -4.53 29.34 36.32
N GLY A 690 -4.45 30.09 35.23
CA GLY A 690 -3.19 30.58 34.65
C GLY A 690 -3.20 32.10 34.58
N ILE A 691 -2.08 32.76 34.90
CA ILE A 691 -1.93 34.20 34.73
C ILE A 691 -1.05 34.54 33.54
N TYR A 692 -1.46 35.54 32.75
CA TYR A 692 -0.70 36.12 31.65
C TYR A 692 -0.70 37.65 31.71
N TYR A 693 0.33 38.27 31.13
CA TYR A 693 0.49 39.72 31.14
C TYR A 693 1.38 40.20 29.99
N SER A 694 1.15 41.42 29.53
CA SER A 694 2.04 42.14 28.63
C SER A 694 2.55 43.42 29.30
N GLN A 695 3.77 43.81 28.96
CA GLN A 695 4.46 44.98 29.49
C GLN A 695 4.50 46.08 28.43
N HIS A 696 4.26 47.34 28.81
CA HIS A 696 4.60 48.48 27.97
C HIS A 696 5.95 49.04 28.41
N LEU A 697 6.97 48.84 27.57
CA LEU A 697 8.32 49.33 27.82
C LEU A 697 8.55 50.63 27.04
N SER A 698 9.26 51.60 27.62
CA SER A 698 9.66 52.81 26.90
C SER A 698 10.40 52.45 25.60
N ASN A 699 10.17 53.22 24.55
CA ASN A 699 10.77 53.06 23.21
C ASN A 699 10.50 51.72 22.47
N MET A 700 9.99 50.67 23.15
CA MET A 700 9.71 49.36 22.57
C MET A 700 8.21 49.05 22.45
N GLY A 701 7.35 49.69 23.25
CA GLY A 701 5.91 49.48 23.24
C GLY A 701 5.45 48.23 23.99
N TRP A 702 4.34 47.64 23.56
CA TRP A 702 3.76 46.44 24.18
C TRP A 702 4.53 45.17 23.80
N THR A 703 4.94 44.39 24.82
CA THR A 703 5.51 43.04 24.64
C THR A 703 4.44 42.02 24.25
N ASN A 704 4.89 40.88 23.71
CA ASN A 704 4.09 39.65 23.70
C ASN A 704 3.63 39.26 25.11
N ASN A 705 2.59 38.43 25.20
CA ASN A 705 2.10 37.89 26.47
C ASN A 705 3.16 36.98 27.13
N LEU A 706 3.58 37.38 28.32
CA LEU A 706 4.30 36.57 29.28
C LEU A 706 3.31 35.74 30.10
N VAL A 707 3.76 34.60 30.64
CA VAL A 707 2.91 33.70 31.41
C VAL A 707 3.57 33.27 32.71
N ASN A 708 2.76 33.16 33.76
CA ASN A 708 3.02 32.54 35.06
C ASN A 708 4.48 32.54 35.58
N GLY A 709 5.08 33.73 35.66
CA GLY A 709 6.39 33.97 36.28
C GLY A 709 7.52 34.32 35.32
N ASN A 710 7.30 34.29 34.00
CA ASN A 710 8.29 34.68 33.00
C ASN A 710 8.48 36.21 32.95
N GLY A 711 9.73 36.68 32.95
CA GLY A 711 10.05 38.09 32.67
C GLY A 711 10.24 38.30 31.18
N TYR A 712 10.27 39.56 30.73
CA TYR A 712 10.70 39.88 29.37
C TYR A 712 12.23 39.85 29.22
N GLY A 713 12.97 39.99 30.32
CA GLY A 713 14.43 40.08 30.33
C GLY A 713 14.98 41.50 30.09
N ASN A 714 14.12 42.52 30.09
CA ASN A 714 14.54 43.91 29.92
C ASN A 714 15.24 44.45 31.18
N ILE A 715 16.37 45.11 30.97
CA ILE A 715 17.18 45.77 32.01
C ILE A 715 17.39 47.27 31.73
N SER A 716 16.99 47.76 30.55
CA SER A 716 17.33 49.09 30.03
C SER A 716 16.12 50.04 30.03
N GLU A 717 15.03 49.63 29.38
CA GLU A 717 13.85 50.48 29.17
C GLU A 717 12.96 50.53 30.42
N ASN A 718 12.24 51.62 30.63
CA ASN A 718 11.32 51.76 31.76
C ASN A 718 10.03 50.98 31.50
N LEU A 719 9.57 50.22 32.48
CA LEU A 719 8.20 49.69 32.49
C LEU A 719 7.23 50.84 32.73
N GLU A 720 6.52 51.29 31.70
CA GLU A 720 5.53 52.37 31.77
C GLU A 720 4.14 51.85 32.16
N GLY A 721 3.80 50.63 31.78
CA GLY A 721 2.46 50.07 31.98
C GLY A 721 2.34 48.56 31.80
N LEU A 722 1.18 48.02 32.16
CA LEU A 722 0.86 46.59 32.15
C LEU A 722 -0.56 46.34 31.65
N LYS A 723 -0.80 45.15 31.11
CA LYS A 723 -2.11 44.49 31.00
C LYS A 723 -1.98 43.10 31.61
N ILE A 724 -2.99 42.65 32.35
CA ILE A 724 -2.96 41.36 33.05
C ILE A 724 -4.31 40.66 32.89
N GLY A 725 -4.27 39.36 32.56
CA GLY A 725 -5.44 38.50 32.54
C GLY A 725 -5.20 37.20 33.30
N ILE A 726 -6.27 36.60 33.80
CA ILE A 726 -6.26 35.27 34.41
C ILE A 726 -7.21 34.37 33.62
N ASP A 727 -6.66 33.31 33.06
CA ASP A 727 -7.38 32.22 32.41
C ASP A 727 -7.91 31.23 33.46
N ASN A 728 -9.01 30.54 33.15
CA ASN A 728 -9.58 29.44 33.94
C ASN A 728 -10.01 29.82 35.37
N LEU A 729 -10.20 31.11 35.66
CA LEU A 729 -10.73 31.62 36.91
C LEU A 729 -11.88 32.59 36.64
N SER A 730 -13.06 32.31 37.19
CA SER A 730 -14.24 33.18 37.10
C SER A 730 -14.44 33.97 38.40
N ASN A 731 -15.13 35.11 38.31
CA ASN A 731 -15.56 35.94 39.45
C ASN A 731 -14.44 36.44 40.38
N TYR A 732 -13.19 36.44 39.92
CA TYR A 732 -12.06 37.05 40.64
C TYR A 732 -12.14 38.58 40.64
N ASN A 733 -11.51 39.20 41.64
CA ASN A 733 -11.21 40.63 41.62
C ASN A 733 -9.69 40.81 41.75
N LEU A 734 -9.07 41.30 40.68
CA LEU A 734 -7.69 41.75 40.68
C LEU A 734 -7.68 43.27 40.88
N THR A 735 -7.04 43.72 41.97
CA THR A 735 -6.85 45.13 42.31
C THR A 735 -5.37 45.45 42.34
N ILE A 736 -4.97 46.54 41.69
CA ILE A 736 -3.57 46.92 41.48
C ILE A 736 -3.37 48.39 41.79
N LYS A 737 -2.29 48.72 42.49
CA LYS A 737 -1.84 50.08 42.79
C LYS A 737 -0.46 50.31 42.19
N THR A 738 -0.23 51.50 41.65
CA THR A 738 1.06 51.87 41.03
C THR A 738 1.45 53.30 41.34
N LEU A 739 2.74 53.50 41.64
CA LEU A 739 3.41 54.80 41.75
C LEU A 739 4.29 55.02 40.51
N ASN A 740 4.13 56.13 39.81
CA ASN A 740 4.96 56.47 38.63
C ASN A 740 6.12 57.43 38.96
N THR A 741 6.95 57.76 37.97
CA THR A 741 8.09 58.71 38.10
C THR A 741 7.71 60.13 38.52
N GLN A 742 6.45 60.56 38.33
CA GLN A 742 5.92 61.83 38.85
C GLN A 742 5.44 61.72 40.32
N ASN A 743 5.64 60.57 40.96
CA ASN A 743 5.11 60.21 42.28
C ASN A 743 3.58 60.27 42.39
N LYS A 744 2.87 60.03 41.27
CA LYS A 744 1.41 59.90 41.27
C LYS A 744 1.02 58.44 41.53
N ASP A 745 0.31 58.22 42.64
CA ASP A 745 -0.38 56.96 42.91
C ASP A 745 -1.66 56.84 42.06
N ASN A 746 -1.90 55.65 41.52
CA ASN A 746 -3.14 55.28 40.83
C ASN A 746 -3.60 53.90 41.34
N THR A 747 -4.91 53.67 41.43
CA THR A 747 -5.50 52.37 41.82
C THR A 747 -6.47 51.91 40.73
N TYR A 748 -6.34 50.65 40.34
CA TYR A 748 -7.14 49.96 39.34
C TYR A 748 -7.85 48.79 40.04
N THR A 749 -9.17 48.68 39.91
CA THR A 749 -9.98 47.60 40.49
C THR A 749 -10.68 46.83 39.38
N ASN A 750 -11.06 45.57 39.63
CA ASN A 750 -11.65 44.69 38.61
C ASN A 750 -10.78 44.59 37.34
N VAL A 751 -9.45 44.53 37.51
CA VAL A 751 -8.48 44.52 36.41
C VAL A 751 -8.72 43.29 35.52
N THR A 752 -8.78 43.54 34.21
CA THR A 752 -8.82 42.51 33.16
C THR A 752 -7.77 42.82 32.08
N ASN A 753 -7.61 41.95 31.09
CA ASN A 753 -6.62 42.14 30.01
C ASN A 753 -6.87 43.40 29.14
N SER A 754 -8.07 43.98 29.16
CA SER A 754 -8.33 45.27 28.49
C SER A 754 -7.87 46.49 29.33
N THR A 755 -7.65 46.31 30.63
CA THR A 755 -7.25 47.36 31.56
C THR A 755 -5.77 47.71 31.39
N VAL A 756 -5.50 48.93 30.90
CA VAL A 756 -4.14 49.50 30.90
C VAL A 756 -3.83 50.04 32.29
N ILE A 757 -2.90 49.38 32.97
CA ILE A 757 -2.31 49.79 34.25
C ILE A 757 -1.09 50.66 33.92
N GLY A 758 -0.89 51.79 34.61
CA GLY A 758 0.20 52.73 34.31
C GLY A 758 -0.09 53.64 33.12
N SER A 759 0.86 53.77 32.20
CA SER A 759 0.81 54.64 31.03
C SER A 759 1.43 53.99 29.78
N THR A 760 1.29 54.63 28.62
CA THR A 760 1.89 54.18 27.35
C THR A 760 2.44 55.36 26.55
N GLY A 761 3.74 55.38 26.26
CA GLY A 761 4.38 56.39 25.40
C GLY A 761 4.54 57.77 26.06
N GLN A 762 4.50 57.84 27.39
CA GLN A 762 4.56 59.10 28.14
C GLN A 762 5.88 59.31 28.92
N SER A 763 6.82 58.36 28.84
CA SER A 763 8.04 58.31 29.68
C SER A 763 7.77 58.22 31.19
N LEU A 764 6.53 57.88 31.58
CA LEU A 764 6.11 57.76 32.98
C LEU A 764 6.27 56.32 33.49
N GLY A 765 7.54 55.92 33.68
CA GLY A 765 7.90 54.63 34.26
C GLY A 765 7.32 54.39 35.65
N LEU A 766 7.06 53.13 35.98
CA LEU A 766 6.58 52.68 37.28
C LEU A 766 7.76 52.55 38.26
N LYS A 767 7.64 53.15 39.44
CA LYS A 767 8.61 53.02 40.55
C LYS A 767 8.24 51.91 41.53
N MET A 768 6.94 51.70 41.73
CA MET A 768 6.40 50.72 42.67
C MET A 768 5.04 50.20 42.19
N ILE A 769 4.77 48.92 42.48
CA ILE A 769 3.52 48.22 42.20
C ILE A 769 3.10 47.35 43.38
N ASN A 770 1.81 47.31 43.67
CA ASN A 770 1.18 46.45 44.67
C ASN A 770 -0.06 45.81 44.02
N MET A 771 -0.18 44.48 44.09
CA MET A 771 -1.25 43.69 43.46
C MET A 771 -1.91 42.76 44.48
N SER A 772 -3.24 42.74 44.47
CA SER A 772 -4.10 41.94 45.35
C SER A 772 -5.14 41.20 44.52
N LEU A 773 -5.29 39.90 44.78
CA LEU A 773 -6.27 39.04 44.13
C LEU A 773 -7.24 38.45 45.17
N SER A 774 -8.54 38.55 44.93
CA SER A 774 -9.58 37.91 45.75
C SER A 774 -10.53 37.05 44.92
N ASN A 775 -11.30 36.21 45.61
CA ASN A 775 -12.13 35.12 45.06
C ASN A 775 -11.32 34.08 44.25
N SER A 776 -10.05 33.87 44.60
CA SER A 776 -9.10 33.00 43.87
C SER A 776 -8.93 31.59 44.46
N ASN A 777 -9.89 31.11 45.26
CA ASN A 777 -9.98 29.77 45.89
C ASN A 777 -8.72 28.87 45.76
N ASN A 778 -7.88 28.89 46.80
CA ASN A 778 -6.61 28.17 46.92
C ASN A 778 -5.47 28.65 45.99
N TYR A 779 -5.54 29.83 45.37
CA TYR A 779 -4.43 30.45 44.64
C TYR A 779 -4.05 31.83 45.19
N GLU A 780 -2.74 32.01 45.40
CA GLU A 780 -2.10 33.24 45.86
C GLU A 780 -1.26 33.86 44.72
N LEU A 781 -1.45 35.15 44.47
CA LEU A 781 -0.65 35.92 43.52
C LEU A 781 0.71 36.31 44.14
N LYS A 782 1.81 36.06 43.42
CA LYS A 782 3.17 36.49 43.81
C LYS A 782 3.87 37.20 42.69
N TYR A 783 4.71 38.18 43.04
CA TYR A 783 5.43 39.00 42.06
C TYR A 783 6.81 39.44 42.55
N ARG A 784 7.65 39.85 41.60
CA ARG A 784 8.91 40.57 41.82
C ARG A 784 9.19 41.49 40.65
N VAL A 785 10.00 42.53 40.86
CA VAL A 785 10.40 43.51 39.84
C VAL A 785 11.90 43.50 39.64
N TYR A 786 12.37 43.88 38.46
CA TYR A 786 13.76 44.26 38.22
C TYR A 786 13.88 45.78 38.34
N ILE A 787 14.68 46.23 39.30
CA ILE A 787 14.88 47.65 39.65
C ILE A 787 16.29 47.81 40.24
N ASP A 788 16.93 48.96 40.04
CA ASP A 788 18.27 49.28 40.56
C ASP A 788 19.30 48.14 40.29
N GLY A 789 19.26 47.63 39.05
CA GLY A 789 20.16 46.60 38.52
C GLY A 789 19.89 45.16 38.98
N ASN A 790 18.84 44.90 39.77
CA ASN A 790 18.63 43.61 40.43
C ASN A 790 17.15 43.18 40.44
N TRP A 791 16.92 41.87 40.50
CA TRP A 791 15.60 41.32 40.81
C TRP A 791 15.31 41.40 42.31
N THR A 792 14.14 41.92 42.69
CA THR A 792 13.67 41.81 44.07
C THR A 792 13.40 40.35 44.45
N LYS A 793 13.29 40.08 45.77
CA LYS A 793 12.67 38.84 46.24
C LYS A 793 11.23 38.75 45.73
N TRP A 794 10.74 37.52 45.55
CA TRP A 794 9.31 37.25 45.35
C TRP A 794 8.55 37.67 46.61
N ILE A 795 7.54 38.51 46.46
CA ILE A 795 6.62 38.89 47.53
C ILE A 795 5.21 38.37 47.26
N SER A 796 4.45 38.22 48.33
CA SER A 796 3.03 37.85 48.31
C SER A 796 2.14 39.06 48.01
N GLN A 797 0.94 38.80 47.51
CA GLN A 797 -0.09 39.80 47.25
C GLN A 797 -0.39 40.75 48.41
N GLY A 798 -0.83 41.97 48.09
CA GLY A 798 -1.09 43.07 49.03
C GLY A 798 0.14 43.85 49.49
N ASN A 799 1.35 43.49 49.06
CA ASN A 799 2.61 44.12 49.49
C ASN A 799 3.22 45.02 48.40
N ASP A 800 3.91 46.07 48.80
CA ASP A 800 4.57 47.01 47.88
C ASP A 800 5.85 46.38 47.29
N CYS A 801 5.97 46.39 45.95
CA CYS A 801 7.16 45.92 45.22
C CYS A 801 7.79 47.06 44.40
N GLY A 802 9.09 47.30 44.54
CA GLY A 802 9.79 48.46 43.98
C GLY A 802 10.21 49.45 45.06
N SER A 803 10.35 50.73 44.73
CA SER A 803 10.86 51.77 45.65
C SER A 803 10.05 53.07 45.53
N LYS A 804 9.77 53.71 46.67
CA LYS A 804 9.13 55.03 46.73
C LYS A 804 10.14 56.16 46.47
N ASN A 805 11.42 55.92 46.72
CA ASN A 805 12.44 56.98 46.79
C ASN A 805 13.43 56.96 45.60
N THR A 806 13.74 55.77 45.07
CA THR A 806 14.77 55.53 44.05
C THR A 806 14.23 54.66 42.92
N GLY A 807 14.98 54.59 41.82
CA GLY A 807 14.78 53.59 40.78
C GLY A 807 13.54 53.74 39.91
N VAL A 808 13.52 52.96 38.83
CA VAL A 808 12.38 52.73 37.95
C VAL A 808 12.41 51.26 37.54
N ILE A 809 11.25 50.60 37.58
CA ILE A 809 11.10 49.20 37.20
C ILE A 809 11.40 49.02 35.71
N LYS A 810 12.12 47.94 35.36
CA LYS A 810 12.47 47.58 33.97
C LYS A 810 11.72 46.35 33.47
N ASP A 811 11.54 45.36 34.34
CA ASP A 811 10.86 44.09 34.05
C ASP A 811 10.08 43.64 35.30
N ILE A 812 9.04 42.84 35.11
CA ILE A 812 8.22 42.27 36.18
C ILE A 812 7.92 40.80 35.94
N GLN A 813 7.92 40.01 37.02
CA GLN A 813 7.51 38.62 37.01
C GLN A 813 6.31 38.44 37.94
N ILE A 814 5.26 37.79 37.45
CA ILE A 814 3.97 37.64 38.13
C ILE A 814 3.50 36.20 37.97
N LYS A 815 3.14 35.53 39.06
CA LYS A 815 2.68 34.13 39.04
C LYS A 815 1.56 33.86 40.02
N LEU A 816 0.74 32.86 39.71
CA LEU A 816 -0.18 32.24 40.65
C LEU A 816 0.49 31.02 41.29
N VAL A 817 0.32 30.85 42.59
CA VAL A 817 0.84 29.72 43.37
C VAL A 817 -0.32 29.07 44.10
N TYR A 818 -0.48 27.76 43.97
CA TYR A 818 -1.46 27.02 44.75
C TYR A 818 -1.07 27.03 46.23
N VAL A 819 -2.02 27.35 47.10
CA VAL A 819 -1.86 27.42 48.55
C VAL A 819 -2.93 26.58 49.25
N SER A 820 -2.53 25.42 49.76
CA SER A 820 -3.36 24.63 50.65
C SER A 820 -3.49 25.32 52.01
N HIS A 821 -4.59 26.03 52.22
CA HIS A 821 -4.99 26.45 53.57
C HIS A 821 -5.38 25.21 54.37
N ILE A 822 -4.45 24.72 55.20
CA ILE A 822 -4.76 23.71 56.21
C ILE A 822 -5.72 24.37 57.20
N THR A 823 -6.99 23.97 57.17
CA THR A 823 -7.99 24.38 58.16
C THR A 823 -7.71 23.70 59.49
N SER A 824 -6.74 24.24 60.24
CA SER A 824 -6.53 23.88 61.65
C SER A 824 -7.66 24.46 62.50
N VAL A 825 -8.81 23.78 62.50
CA VAL A 825 -9.89 24.07 63.45
C VAL A 825 -9.35 23.73 64.84
N ARG A 826 -9.06 24.75 65.64
CA ARG A 826 -8.93 24.61 67.09
C ARG A 826 -10.32 24.69 67.70
N HIS A 827 -10.73 23.60 68.33
CA HIS A 827 -11.65 23.59 69.47
C HIS A 827 -10.91 22.95 70.64
#